data_AF-A0A964QNX9-F1
#
_entry.id   AF-A0A964QNX9-F1
#
_cell.length_a   1.000
_cell.length_b   1.000
_cell.length_c   1.000
_cell.angle_alpha   90.00
_cell.angle_beta   90.00
_cell.angle_gamma   90.00
#
_symmetry.space_group_name_H-M   'P 1'
#
loop_
_entity.id
_entity.type
_entity.pdbx_description
1 polymer ?
#
loop_
_entity_poly.entity_id
_entity_poly.type
_entity_poly.pdbx_seq_one_letter_code
_entity_poly.pdbx_strand_id
1 'polypeptide(L)'
;MNAKMLYLSGLSIALASTLTLSPRVHAQTAVPPGGGAPAVRRGVGGRGGGAAWILGGTLAQARAFQDAAAASGRSPLNASQHEAVAQMNTRLAELSRAVTAARDAFAAATFAASQSGPAIQLMIDALTNAELALANARAEAFVKLQTSTNSLAPGQIQILVQQDLQGGRGGGPGGRGGGADVNDLEGQVAAGADFSPKVPVQIKTPEEEAKGMILPPGYHMTPILWDPYIQEPTQIAFDGNGRLFVNEMRSYMQDPADASVHQPISRISMHEDLNGDGIFDNRDRHTVFVDGLVATRYVMPLGINSVVVQEYDTLDSYKYTDTNNDGVADQKEVFFAGSGQRGGNVEHQNSGLTWGLDNWLYATISSFRLRWTPTGVIREDSGSLGGQWGVTMDNYGKIYSQGGASGVPEYFQLPIHYGGFNVNSSLAGLAPNFAEVWGAPMIGDMQGGMSSIRMPDNALNRATAGAGNDVFRGDRLPADMVGDYLYGETVARIIRRIRPVVTEGLTQMRNIYTGTEFIKATDPLFRPVDVTTAPDGTLYITDMYRGIIQEANWTGPGAYSRAKIEQYGLDRIVDHGRIFRLTYDGMEPDRTKPNMGNETAAQLVAHLQHPNGWWRDTAQQNLILRQDKSVVPALQSMARTSPSQLGRIHALWTLEGLGALDAAIVREQLKSTDPKIRVQAAQLSERLIKAGDISLVSDVKELAKDSDPNVVIQSMLTVGYIKAPDAVAFIQSTLESNKSAGVTAIGAQLAANGGVGGRGGRGGGGRGGFGGRGVAPGAPGVQVPRSGARAQ
;
A
#
# COMPACT_ATOMS: atom_id res chain seq x y z
N MET A 1 -9.64 23.73 31.90
CA MET A 1 -8.23 24.10 32.16
C MET A 1 -7.37 22.87 31.91
N ASN A 2 -6.96 22.72 30.66
CA ASN A 2 -5.58 22.96 30.19
C ASN A 2 -4.77 21.66 30.31
N ALA A 3 -4.71 20.81 29.29
CA ALA A 3 -3.86 20.99 28.10
C ALA A 3 -2.36 21.21 28.40
N LYS A 4 -1.89 21.02 29.64
CA LYS A 4 -0.47 21.11 29.99
C LYS A 4 -0.15 20.08 31.06
N MET A 5 0.19 18.86 30.67
CA MET A 5 1.15 18.02 31.43
C MET A 5 1.56 16.71 30.74
N LEU A 6 1.24 16.51 29.46
CA LEU A 6 1.83 15.46 28.61
C LEU A 6 2.98 16.02 27.76
N TYR A 7 3.87 16.80 28.39
CA TYR A 7 4.95 17.53 27.71
C TYR A 7 6.27 17.55 28.52
N LEU A 8 6.54 16.50 29.33
CA LEU A 8 7.65 16.55 30.30
C LEU A 8 8.69 15.41 30.21
N SER A 9 8.76 14.69 29.09
CA SER A 9 9.94 13.84 28.79
C SER A 9 10.90 14.45 27.76
N GLY A 10 10.47 15.49 27.01
CA GLY A 10 11.31 16.23 26.06
C GLY A 10 11.73 17.64 26.49
N LEU A 11 11.26 18.14 27.65
CA LEU A 11 11.45 19.54 28.05
C LEU A 11 12.67 19.80 28.96
N SER A 12 13.30 18.78 29.53
CA SER A 12 14.32 18.96 30.57
C SER A 12 15.67 19.49 30.04
N ILE A 13 15.95 19.36 28.74
CA ILE A 13 17.14 19.95 28.09
C ILE A 13 16.83 21.32 27.47
N ALA A 14 15.57 21.56 27.08
CA ALA A 14 15.14 22.83 26.52
C ALA A 14 15.06 23.95 27.58
N LEU A 15 14.64 23.65 28.82
CA LEU A 15 14.52 24.68 29.87
C LEU A 15 15.86 25.25 30.35
N ALA A 16 16.93 24.43 30.36
CA ALA A 16 18.26 24.88 30.76
C ALA A 16 18.90 25.86 29.77
N SER A 17 18.42 25.88 28.52
CA SER A 17 18.93 26.75 27.45
C SER A 17 18.31 28.15 27.45
N THR A 18 17.30 28.40 28.29
CA THR A 18 16.53 29.67 28.34
C THR A 18 16.81 30.54 29.56
N LEU A 19 17.68 30.11 30.49
CA LEU A 19 17.96 30.82 31.74
C LEU A 19 19.43 31.26 31.84
N THR A 20 19.88 32.07 30.88
CA THR A 20 21.02 32.97 31.06
C THR A 20 20.70 34.28 30.36
N LEU A 21 20.10 35.23 31.09
CA LEU A 21 20.26 36.70 30.92
C LEU A 21 19.42 37.45 32.00
N SER A 22 20.13 37.82 33.07
CA SER A 22 19.90 38.92 34.04
C SER A 22 18.79 38.88 35.11
N PRO A 23 19.03 39.58 36.26
CA PRO A 23 18.52 39.19 37.57
C PRO A 23 17.41 40.10 38.10
N ARG A 24 16.50 39.57 38.93
CA ARG A 24 15.82 40.33 39.98
C ARG A 24 15.15 39.45 41.04
N VAL A 25 15.79 39.48 42.21
CA VAL A 25 15.33 39.33 43.60
C VAL A 25 13.80 39.37 43.81
N HIS A 26 13.23 38.34 44.46
CA HIS A 26 12.61 38.46 45.80
C HIS A 26 12.28 37.08 46.40
N ALA A 27 12.64 36.95 47.67
CA ALA A 27 12.44 35.79 48.52
C ALA A 27 10.99 35.69 49.03
N GLN A 28 10.52 34.47 49.31
CA GLN A 28 9.93 34.15 50.62
C GLN A 28 9.73 32.63 50.82
N THR A 29 9.87 32.27 52.09
CA THR A 29 10.06 30.97 52.70
C THR A 29 8.74 30.30 53.15
N ALA A 30 8.80 28.97 53.30
CA ALA A 30 8.27 28.15 54.43
C ALA A 30 7.07 27.18 54.19
N VAL A 31 7.40 25.87 54.30
CA VAL A 31 6.84 24.77 55.14
C VAL A 31 5.36 24.30 55.00
N PRO A 32 5.09 22.96 54.92
CA PRO A 32 3.76 22.29 54.82
C PRO A 32 3.22 21.87 56.23
N PRO A 33 2.25 20.94 56.49
CA PRO A 33 1.50 19.99 55.63
C PRO A 33 0.00 19.78 56.00
N GLY A 34 -0.72 18.90 55.26
CA GLY A 34 -1.94 18.28 55.78
C GLY A 34 -2.90 17.63 54.77
N GLY A 35 -2.85 16.30 54.67
CA GLY A 35 -4.02 15.41 54.68
C GLY A 35 -4.89 15.22 53.41
N GLY A 36 -5.07 13.95 53.02
CA GLY A 36 -6.34 13.46 52.46
C GLY A 36 -6.28 12.96 51.00
N ALA A 37 -6.34 11.64 50.83
CA ALA A 37 -6.82 10.97 49.61
C ALA A 37 -8.30 11.33 49.36
N PRO A 38 -8.90 11.18 48.14
CA PRO A 38 -9.17 9.85 47.57
C PRO A 38 -9.27 9.72 46.02
N ALA A 39 -9.17 8.46 45.57
CA ALA A 39 -9.84 7.77 44.45
C ALA A 39 -9.93 8.42 43.04
N VAL A 40 -9.65 7.64 41.98
CA VAL A 40 -10.63 7.23 40.93
C VAL A 40 -9.97 6.38 39.81
N ARG A 41 -10.81 5.47 39.30
CA ARG A 41 -10.77 4.50 38.20
C ARG A 41 -10.01 4.78 36.89
N ARG A 42 -9.62 3.63 36.30
CA ARG A 42 -9.63 3.17 34.87
C ARG A 42 -8.53 3.64 33.90
N GLY A 43 -7.80 2.65 33.35
CA GLY A 43 -7.93 2.26 31.93
C GLY A 43 -6.75 2.49 30.96
N VAL A 44 -6.18 1.37 30.49
CA VAL A 44 -5.66 1.06 29.13
C VAL A 44 -4.31 1.66 28.65
N GLY A 45 -3.31 0.77 28.52
CA GLY A 45 -2.64 0.35 27.27
C GLY A 45 -1.80 1.33 26.44
N GLY A 46 -0.51 1.02 26.29
CA GLY A 46 0.34 1.61 25.23
C GLY A 46 1.75 1.02 25.18
N ARG A 47 2.10 0.39 24.05
CA ARG A 47 3.47 -0.02 23.68
C ARG A 47 4.37 1.22 23.61
N GLY A 48 5.53 1.18 24.25
CA GLY A 48 6.58 2.20 24.12
C GLY A 48 7.95 1.54 24.12
N GLY A 49 8.54 1.37 22.93
CA GLY A 49 9.95 1.01 22.79
C GLY A 49 10.81 2.10 23.41
N GLY A 50 11.62 1.74 24.40
CA GLY A 50 12.54 2.65 25.06
C GLY A 50 13.80 2.85 24.23
N ALA A 51 14.05 4.10 23.82
CA ALA A 51 15.28 4.54 23.19
C ALA A 51 16.51 4.25 24.08
N ALA A 52 17.39 3.36 23.61
CA ALA A 52 18.72 3.16 24.16
C ALA A 52 19.67 4.19 23.51
N TRP A 53 20.20 5.10 24.33
CA TRP A 53 21.20 6.08 23.89
C TRP A 53 22.59 5.45 23.84
N ILE A 54 23.27 5.52 22.69
CA ILE A 54 24.67 5.14 22.51
C ILE A 54 25.46 6.38 22.08
N LEU A 55 26.45 6.78 22.88
CA LEU A 55 27.77 7.15 22.35
C LEU A 55 28.73 6.11 22.91
N GLY A 56 28.89 5.02 22.17
CA GLY A 56 29.88 3.98 22.40
C GLY A 56 31.09 4.38 21.57
N GLY A 57 32.25 4.52 22.21
CA GLY A 57 33.46 5.14 21.67
C GLY A 57 34.10 4.42 20.46
N THR A 58 33.42 4.40 19.31
CA THR A 58 33.96 3.98 18.03
C THR A 58 34.16 5.20 17.12
N LEU A 59 35.21 5.14 16.29
CA LEU A 59 35.56 6.17 15.31
C LEU A 59 34.41 6.51 14.32
N ALA A 60 33.49 5.58 14.08
CA ALA A 60 32.34 5.75 13.19
C ALA A 60 31.26 6.71 13.75
N GLN A 61 31.01 6.67 15.06
CA GLN A 61 30.02 7.56 15.69
C GLN A 61 30.54 8.99 15.84
N ALA A 62 31.85 9.15 16.05
CA ALA A 62 32.49 10.46 15.98
C ALA A 62 32.38 11.06 14.56
N ARG A 63 32.46 10.23 13.51
CA ARG A 63 32.36 10.67 12.12
C ARG A 63 30.94 11.08 11.71
N ALA A 64 29.91 10.33 12.13
CA ALA A 64 28.52 10.72 11.91
C ALA A 64 28.14 12.05 12.59
N PHE A 65 28.71 12.33 13.76
CA PHE A 65 28.57 13.62 14.42
C PHE A 65 29.31 14.74 13.69
N GLN A 66 30.54 14.46 13.20
CA GLN A 66 31.33 15.41 12.39
C GLN A 66 30.61 15.75 11.07
N ASP A 67 30.01 14.77 10.41
CA ASP A 67 29.29 14.95 9.15
C ASP A 67 27.98 15.74 9.36
N ALA A 68 27.26 15.50 10.47
CA ALA A 68 26.07 16.27 10.84
C ALA A 68 26.41 17.73 11.23
N ALA A 69 27.55 17.95 11.90
CA ALA A 69 28.05 19.28 12.23
C ALA A 69 28.48 20.06 10.97
N ALA A 70 29.17 19.39 10.04
CA ALA A 70 29.58 19.95 8.76
C ALA A 70 28.38 20.30 7.85
N ALA A 71 27.38 19.40 7.76
CA ALA A 71 26.17 19.61 6.96
C ALA A 71 25.27 20.75 7.51
N SER A 72 25.41 21.08 8.80
CA SER A 72 24.64 22.16 9.46
C SER A 72 25.44 23.46 9.68
N GLY A 73 26.71 23.51 9.25
CA GLY A 73 27.58 24.68 9.38
C GLY A 73 27.99 24.99 10.83
N ARG A 74 28.03 23.99 11.71
CA ARG A 74 28.29 24.12 13.16
C ARG A 74 29.59 23.41 13.56
N SER A 75 30.22 23.85 14.66
CA SER A 75 31.49 23.28 15.12
C SER A 75 31.31 21.89 15.77
N PRO A 76 32.11 20.87 15.38
CA PRO A 76 32.06 19.52 15.98
C PRO A 76 32.59 19.51 17.42
N LEU A 77 32.39 18.40 18.15
CA LEU A 77 33.00 18.20 19.48
C LEU A 77 34.52 17.99 19.34
N ASN A 78 35.30 18.57 20.26
CA ASN A 78 36.73 18.27 20.36
C ASN A 78 36.96 16.95 21.13
N ALA A 79 38.20 16.43 21.12
CA ALA A 79 38.53 15.14 21.74
C ALA A 79 38.18 15.06 23.24
N SER A 80 38.45 16.13 23.99
CA SER A 80 38.15 16.21 25.43
C SER A 80 36.65 16.29 25.71
N GLN A 81 35.88 16.95 24.85
CA GLN A 81 34.41 16.96 24.92
C GLN A 81 33.81 15.59 24.57
N HIS A 82 34.36 14.90 23.57
CA HIS A 82 33.96 13.53 23.23
C HIS A 82 34.17 12.57 24.41
N GLU A 83 35.33 12.63 25.05
CA GLU A 83 35.65 11.79 26.21
C GLU A 83 34.74 12.12 27.41
N ALA A 84 34.45 13.39 27.66
CA ALA A 84 33.55 13.81 28.73
C ALA A 84 32.11 13.30 28.55
N VAL A 85 31.60 13.30 27.32
CA VAL A 85 30.27 12.75 27.00
C VAL A 85 30.25 11.22 27.11
N ALA A 86 31.31 10.54 26.67
CA ALA A 86 31.44 9.10 26.82
C ALA A 86 31.46 8.69 28.30
N GLN A 87 32.25 9.37 29.13
CA GLN A 87 32.29 9.12 30.58
C GLN A 87 30.95 9.40 31.27
N MET A 88 30.22 10.44 30.84
CA MET A 88 28.86 10.73 31.30
C MET A 88 27.92 9.54 31.05
N ASN A 89 27.96 8.96 29.84
CA ASN A 89 27.11 7.84 29.46
C ASN A 89 27.47 6.55 30.20
N THR A 90 28.77 6.27 30.39
CA THR A 90 29.22 5.11 31.17
C THR A 90 28.68 5.13 32.60
N ARG A 91 28.63 6.31 33.24
CA ARG A 91 28.07 6.47 34.60
C ARG A 91 26.55 6.28 34.67
N LEU A 92 25.84 6.44 33.56
CA LEU A 92 24.39 6.29 33.46
C LEU A 92 23.93 4.90 32.99
N ALA A 93 24.89 4.04 32.58
CA ALA A 93 24.60 2.73 32.02
C ALA A 93 23.91 1.79 33.01
N GLU A 94 24.29 1.82 34.29
CA GLU A 94 23.64 1.01 35.34
C GLU A 94 22.20 1.43 35.60
N LEU A 95 21.92 2.73 35.66
CA LEU A 95 20.56 3.25 35.82
C LEU A 95 19.70 2.95 34.58
N SER A 96 20.28 2.97 33.38
CA SER A 96 19.58 2.58 32.15
C SER A 96 19.25 1.08 32.12
N ARG A 97 20.16 0.22 32.61
CA ARG A 97 19.90 -1.21 32.80
C ARG A 97 18.81 -1.44 33.86
N ALA A 98 18.80 -0.68 34.95
CA ALA A 98 17.78 -0.77 35.99
C ALA A 98 16.37 -0.41 35.48
N VAL A 99 16.24 0.63 34.64
CA VAL A 99 14.97 0.96 33.96
C VAL A 99 14.51 -0.18 33.06
N THR A 100 15.44 -0.76 32.29
CA THR A 100 15.12 -1.88 31.39
C THR A 100 14.62 -3.10 32.18
N ALA A 101 15.34 -3.49 33.23
CA ALA A 101 14.94 -4.59 34.11
C ALA A 101 13.58 -4.33 34.80
N ALA A 102 13.29 -3.09 35.21
CA ALA A 102 12.00 -2.73 35.80
C ALA A 102 10.84 -2.80 34.78
N ARG A 103 11.09 -2.45 33.51
CA ARG A 103 10.12 -2.61 32.42
C ARG A 103 9.82 -4.07 32.12
N ASP A 104 10.86 -4.90 32.09
CA ASP A 104 10.72 -6.34 31.84
C ASP A 104 9.96 -7.02 33.00
N ALA A 105 10.28 -6.65 34.25
CA ALA A 105 9.56 -7.15 35.42
C ALA A 105 8.09 -6.72 35.45
N PHE A 106 7.80 -5.46 35.08
CA PHE A 106 6.43 -4.97 34.94
C PHE A 106 5.66 -5.72 33.83
N ALA A 107 6.29 -5.94 32.68
CA ALA A 107 5.70 -6.71 31.59
C ALA A 107 5.40 -8.15 32.04
N ALA A 108 6.37 -8.84 32.63
CA ALA A 108 6.19 -10.22 33.12
C ALA A 108 5.07 -10.33 34.18
N ALA A 109 4.99 -9.40 35.13
CA ALA A 109 3.94 -9.38 36.14
C ALA A 109 2.53 -9.10 35.56
N THR A 110 2.45 -8.34 34.47
CA THR A 110 1.19 -8.02 33.78
C THR A 110 0.65 -9.22 32.99
N PHE A 111 1.51 -10.13 32.54
CA PHE A 111 1.12 -11.31 31.74
C PHE A 111 1.12 -12.64 32.52
N ALA A 112 1.35 -12.62 33.84
CA ALA A 112 1.30 -13.82 34.66
C ALA A 112 -0.13 -14.37 34.84
N ALA A 113 -0.26 -15.70 34.89
CA ALA A 113 -1.55 -16.43 34.92
C ALA A 113 -2.45 -16.11 36.15
N SER A 114 -1.86 -15.63 37.26
CA SER A 114 -2.62 -15.05 38.38
C SER A 114 -2.15 -13.62 38.63
N GLN A 115 -2.91 -12.63 38.16
CA GLN A 115 -2.63 -11.22 38.39
C GLN A 115 -3.04 -10.82 39.82
N SER A 116 -2.10 -10.41 40.66
CA SER A 116 -2.42 -9.77 41.94
C SER A 116 -2.21 -8.26 41.83
N GLY A 117 -3.27 -7.48 42.09
CA GLY A 117 -3.24 -6.01 42.01
C GLY A 117 -2.11 -5.37 42.82
N PRO A 118 -1.83 -5.81 44.06
CA PRO A 118 -0.71 -5.28 44.85
C PRO A 118 0.67 -5.54 44.23
N ALA A 119 0.89 -6.69 43.58
CA ALA A 119 2.18 -6.99 42.95
C ALA A 119 2.41 -6.14 41.69
N ILE A 120 1.37 -5.92 40.87
CA ILE A 120 1.46 -5.05 39.69
C ILE A 120 1.72 -3.60 40.11
N GLN A 121 1.05 -3.11 41.17
CA GLN A 121 1.29 -1.76 41.68
C GLN A 121 2.74 -1.58 42.18
N LEU A 122 3.30 -2.58 42.85
CA LEU A 122 4.68 -2.55 43.31
C LEU A 122 5.68 -2.48 42.14
N MET A 123 5.37 -3.11 41.00
CA MET A 123 6.19 -3.01 39.78
C MET A 123 6.05 -1.66 39.07
N ILE A 124 4.86 -1.06 39.10
CA ILE A 124 4.63 0.31 38.60
C ILE A 124 5.46 1.32 39.41
N ASP A 125 5.44 1.19 40.74
CA ASP A 125 6.20 2.06 41.63
C ASP A 125 7.71 1.87 41.41
N ALA A 126 8.18 0.62 41.22
CA ALA A 126 9.56 0.32 40.90
C ALA A 126 10.02 0.91 39.55
N LEU A 127 9.19 0.79 38.50
CA LEU A 127 9.48 1.39 37.20
C LEU A 127 9.52 2.91 37.27
N THR A 128 8.53 3.52 37.93
CA THR A 128 8.45 4.98 38.10
C THR A 128 9.69 5.51 38.82
N ASN A 129 10.12 4.84 39.90
CA ASN A 129 11.32 5.21 40.65
C ASN A 129 12.61 5.06 39.82
N ALA A 130 12.72 4.00 39.02
CA ALA A 130 13.88 3.80 38.15
C ALA A 130 13.96 4.87 37.04
N GLU A 131 12.83 5.21 36.41
CA GLU A 131 12.78 6.25 35.38
C GLU A 131 13.08 7.63 35.94
N LEU A 132 12.55 7.95 37.13
CA LEU A 132 12.84 9.20 37.82
C LEU A 132 14.31 9.30 38.24
N ALA A 133 14.89 8.21 38.74
CA ALA A 133 16.31 8.16 39.10
C ALA A 133 17.21 8.38 37.87
N LEU A 134 16.91 7.75 36.74
CA LEU A 134 17.66 7.95 35.50
C LEU A 134 17.50 9.37 34.96
N ALA A 135 16.29 9.95 35.02
CA ALA A 135 16.04 11.32 34.58
C ALA A 135 16.81 12.35 35.42
N ASN A 136 16.80 12.20 36.74
CA ASN A 136 17.54 13.08 37.65
C ASN A 136 19.06 12.93 37.46
N ALA A 137 19.55 11.70 37.36
CA ALA A 137 20.98 11.45 37.11
C ALA A 137 21.44 12.03 35.76
N ARG A 138 20.60 11.94 34.71
CA ARG A 138 20.87 12.57 33.41
C ARG A 138 20.94 14.08 33.51
N ALA A 139 20.00 14.71 34.21
CA ALA A 139 20.01 16.16 34.42
C ALA A 139 21.26 16.62 35.19
N GLU A 140 21.61 15.94 36.27
CA GLU A 140 22.81 16.24 37.06
C GLU A 140 24.10 16.03 36.27
N ALA A 141 24.19 14.93 35.52
CA ALA A 141 25.38 14.60 34.73
C ALA A 141 25.57 15.62 33.58
N PHE A 142 24.47 16.06 32.96
CA PHE A 142 24.51 17.13 31.97
C PHE A 142 24.91 18.48 32.56
N VAL A 143 24.37 18.84 33.74
CA VAL A 143 24.80 20.07 34.45
C VAL A 143 26.29 20.03 34.77
N LYS A 144 26.81 18.88 35.26
CA LYS A 144 28.25 18.70 35.51
C LYS A 144 29.10 18.82 34.24
N LEU A 145 28.60 18.35 33.10
CA LEU A 145 29.28 18.54 31.81
C LEU A 145 29.31 20.02 31.41
N GLN A 146 28.17 20.72 31.53
CA GLN A 146 28.05 22.14 31.16
C GLN A 146 28.81 23.10 32.09
N THR A 147 29.09 22.70 33.32
CA THR A 147 29.93 23.47 34.26
C THR A 147 31.41 23.09 34.24
N SER A 148 31.80 22.10 33.43
CA SER A 148 33.20 21.69 33.24
C SER A 148 33.92 22.55 32.21
N THR A 149 35.25 22.43 32.14
CA THR A 149 36.07 23.00 31.06
C THR A 149 35.76 22.41 29.68
N ASN A 150 34.97 21.32 29.63
CA ASN A 150 34.52 20.64 28.42
C ASN A 150 33.02 20.86 28.15
N SER A 151 32.47 22.00 28.57
CA SER A 151 31.08 22.38 28.29
C SER A 151 30.78 22.39 26.80
N LEU A 152 29.51 22.16 26.43
CA LEU A 152 29.11 22.07 25.02
C LEU A 152 28.47 23.36 24.57
N ALA A 153 28.85 23.85 23.39
CA ALA A 153 28.22 25.03 22.80
C ALA A 153 26.74 24.73 22.44
N PRO A 154 25.85 25.73 22.44
CA PRO A 154 24.42 25.55 22.10
C PRO A 154 24.17 24.82 20.76
N GLY A 155 25.02 25.07 19.76
CA GLY A 155 24.96 24.39 18.47
C GLY A 155 25.31 22.90 18.53
N GLN A 156 26.22 22.50 19.43
CA GLN A 156 26.61 21.10 19.67
C GLN A 156 25.53 20.36 20.46
N ILE A 157 24.89 21.02 21.44
CA ILE A 157 23.76 20.46 22.20
C ILE A 157 22.58 20.17 21.28
N GLN A 158 22.27 21.08 20.33
CA GLN A 158 21.19 20.86 19.37
C GLN A 158 21.41 19.65 18.46
N ILE A 159 22.66 19.33 18.11
CA ILE A 159 22.99 18.16 17.28
C ILE A 159 22.77 16.88 18.09
N LEU A 160 23.21 16.84 19.35
CA LEU A 160 22.97 15.72 20.27
C LEU A 160 21.47 15.44 20.46
N VAL A 161 20.66 16.48 20.61
CA VAL A 161 19.19 16.34 20.80
C VAL A 161 18.47 15.89 19.51
N GLN A 162 18.95 16.29 18.33
CA GLN A 162 18.33 15.91 17.05
C GLN A 162 18.55 14.44 16.67
N GLN A 163 19.66 13.82 17.08
CA GLN A 163 19.93 12.40 16.80
C GLN A 163 18.96 11.46 17.55
N ASP A 164 18.44 11.83 18.72
CA ASP A 164 17.46 11.00 19.46
C ASP A 164 16.07 10.99 18.82
N LEU A 165 15.67 12.12 18.23
CA LEU A 165 14.36 12.28 17.62
C LEU A 165 14.24 11.55 16.27
N GLN A 166 15.37 11.18 15.65
CA GLN A 166 15.44 10.41 14.40
C GLN A 166 15.57 8.90 14.63
N GLY A 167 15.95 8.44 15.83
CA GLY A 167 16.05 7.02 16.18
C GLY A 167 14.72 6.25 16.22
N GLY A 168 13.58 6.92 16.02
CA GLY A 168 12.25 6.31 15.99
C GLY A 168 11.50 6.39 14.65
N ARG A 169 12.05 7.06 13.63
CA ARG A 169 11.43 7.21 12.30
C ARG A 169 12.52 7.45 11.25
N GLY A 170 12.90 6.41 10.52
CA GLY A 170 13.95 6.51 9.49
C GLY A 170 13.89 5.40 8.45
N GLY A 171 12.80 5.35 7.69
CA GLY A 171 12.76 4.71 6.37
C GLY A 171 12.72 5.78 5.29
N GLY A 172 13.84 5.99 4.60
CA GLY A 172 14.00 6.70 3.32
C GLY A 172 14.50 8.17 3.39
N PRO A 173 15.06 8.75 2.30
CA PRO A 173 15.57 8.16 1.04
C PRO A 173 17.05 8.53 0.75
N GLY A 174 17.82 7.61 0.15
CA GLY A 174 19.05 7.91 -0.60
C GLY A 174 20.16 8.65 0.15
N GLY A 175 20.93 7.95 0.99
CA GLY A 175 22.18 8.45 1.55
C GLY A 175 23.13 7.30 1.81
N ARG A 176 24.26 7.28 1.10
CA ARG A 176 25.33 6.28 1.24
C ARG A 176 25.71 6.10 2.72
N GLY A 177 25.37 4.94 3.28
CA GLY A 177 25.94 4.46 4.54
C GLY A 177 27.40 4.10 4.32
N GLY A 178 28.29 5.06 4.55
CA GLY A 178 29.72 4.79 4.61
C GLY A 178 30.08 4.11 5.93
N GLY A 179 30.42 2.83 5.86
CA GLY A 179 31.31 2.11 6.80
C GLY A 179 31.10 2.36 8.29
N ALA A 180 30.00 1.83 8.85
CA ALA A 180 30.02 1.30 10.21
C ALA A 180 30.22 -0.21 10.10
N ASP A 181 31.05 -0.80 10.98
CA ASP A 181 31.40 -2.21 10.99
C ASP A 181 30.17 -3.12 10.80
N VAL A 182 30.08 -3.73 9.61
CA VAL A 182 29.00 -4.63 9.19
C VAL A 182 28.94 -5.92 10.02
N ASN A 183 29.93 -6.17 10.87
CA ASN A 183 30.08 -7.45 11.57
C ASN A 183 29.21 -7.63 12.81
N ASP A 184 28.61 -6.57 13.41
CA ASP A 184 27.95 -6.69 14.73
C ASP A 184 26.41 -6.63 14.69
N LEU A 185 25.80 -6.08 13.63
CA LEU A 185 24.35 -6.17 13.39
C LEU A 185 23.97 -7.53 12.78
N GLU A 186 24.82 -8.07 11.89
CA GLU A 186 24.63 -9.40 11.32
C GLU A 186 24.82 -10.50 12.37
N GLY A 187 25.75 -10.33 13.32
CA GLY A 187 25.93 -11.26 14.44
C GLY A 187 24.70 -11.43 15.33
N GLN A 188 23.90 -10.38 15.53
CA GLN A 188 22.64 -10.44 16.30
C GLN A 188 21.47 -11.00 15.48
N VAL A 189 21.39 -10.66 14.19
CA VAL A 189 20.34 -11.13 13.26
C VAL A 189 20.53 -12.60 12.87
N ALA A 190 21.77 -13.09 12.91
CA ALA A 190 22.17 -14.47 12.64
C ALA A 190 22.35 -15.32 13.90
N ALA A 191 22.21 -14.74 15.10
CA ALA A 191 22.39 -15.47 16.36
C ALA A 191 21.43 -16.67 16.44
N GLY A 192 21.99 -17.89 16.54
CA GLY A 192 21.23 -19.14 16.56
C GLY A 192 20.82 -19.68 15.18
N ALA A 193 21.24 -19.04 14.08
CA ALA A 193 20.98 -19.53 12.74
C ALA A 193 21.91 -20.69 12.35
N ASP A 194 21.37 -21.66 11.62
CA ASP A 194 22.12 -22.77 11.06
C ASP A 194 22.63 -22.44 9.65
N PHE A 195 23.95 -22.28 9.51
CA PHE A 195 24.64 -22.10 8.23
C PHE A 195 25.44 -23.33 7.79
N SER A 196 25.20 -24.50 8.41
CA SER A 196 25.79 -25.75 7.94
C SER A 196 25.38 -26.03 6.48
N PRO A 197 26.26 -26.59 5.64
CA PRO A 197 25.93 -26.88 4.26
C PRO A 197 24.61 -27.65 4.11
N LYS A 198 23.75 -27.23 3.16
CA LYS A 198 22.48 -27.90 2.85
C LYS A 198 22.50 -28.42 1.43
N VAL A 199 21.62 -29.38 1.16
CA VAL A 199 21.35 -29.81 -0.21
C VAL A 199 20.69 -28.64 -0.94
N PRO A 200 21.20 -28.25 -2.13
CA PRO A 200 20.57 -27.20 -2.91
C PRO A 200 19.10 -27.51 -3.19
N VAL A 201 18.26 -26.48 -3.15
CA VAL A 201 16.85 -26.61 -3.53
C VAL A 201 16.77 -27.13 -4.96
N GLN A 202 15.85 -28.06 -5.19
CA GLN A 202 15.62 -28.67 -6.50
C GLN A 202 14.32 -28.13 -7.07
N ILE A 203 14.32 -27.87 -8.38
CA ILE A 203 13.11 -27.53 -9.13
C ILE A 203 12.17 -28.74 -9.13
N LYS A 204 10.89 -28.49 -8.90
CA LYS A 204 9.80 -29.46 -9.03
C LYS A 204 9.10 -29.28 -10.37
N THR A 205 8.39 -30.28 -10.87
CA THR A 205 7.40 -30.08 -11.94
C THR A 205 6.22 -29.23 -11.45
N PRO A 206 5.46 -28.57 -12.35
CA PRO A 206 4.25 -27.84 -11.96
C PRO A 206 3.24 -28.70 -11.18
N GLU A 207 3.09 -29.97 -11.55
CA GLU A 207 2.19 -30.93 -10.89
C GLU A 207 2.70 -31.29 -9.48
N GLU A 208 4.01 -31.49 -9.31
CA GLU A 208 4.62 -31.77 -8.01
C GLU A 208 4.52 -30.58 -7.06
N GLU A 209 4.67 -29.36 -7.57
CA GLU A 209 4.45 -28.16 -6.78
C GLU A 209 2.98 -28.01 -6.37
N ALA A 210 2.04 -28.13 -7.31
CA ALA A 210 0.61 -28.06 -7.02
C ALA A 210 0.21 -29.09 -5.95
N LYS A 211 0.73 -30.32 -6.02
CA LYS A 211 0.53 -31.36 -5.01
C LYS A 211 1.16 -31.03 -3.65
N GLY A 212 2.23 -30.23 -3.65
CA GLY A 212 2.90 -29.74 -2.45
C GLY A 212 2.19 -28.56 -1.77
N MET A 213 1.10 -28.05 -2.35
CA MET A 213 0.26 -27.01 -1.76
C MET A 213 -0.76 -27.63 -0.78
N ILE A 214 -1.00 -26.92 0.31
CA ILE A 214 -1.98 -27.24 1.34
C ILE A 214 -3.15 -26.29 1.14
N LEU A 215 -4.31 -26.85 0.77
CA LEU A 215 -5.54 -26.11 0.51
C LEU A 215 -6.64 -26.53 1.49
N PRO A 216 -7.69 -25.71 1.69
CA PRO A 216 -8.85 -26.14 2.44
C PRO A 216 -9.60 -27.25 1.69
N PRO A 217 -10.40 -28.07 2.38
CA PRO A 217 -11.17 -29.14 1.73
C PRO A 217 -12.05 -28.63 0.58
N GLY A 218 -12.06 -29.40 -0.51
CA GLY A 218 -12.84 -29.13 -1.71
C GLY A 218 -12.17 -28.22 -2.75
N TYR A 219 -11.06 -27.55 -2.41
CA TYR A 219 -10.30 -26.75 -3.36
C TYR A 219 -9.23 -27.57 -4.08
N HIS A 220 -9.03 -27.31 -5.36
CA HIS A 220 -7.99 -27.95 -6.18
C HIS A 220 -7.17 -26.91 -6.93
N MET A 221 -5.87 -27.16 -7.02
CA MET A 221 -4.93 -26.34 -7.79
C MET A 221 -4.51 -27.08 -9.07
N THR A 222 -4.65 -26.43 -10.22
CA THR A 222 -4.27 -27.00 -11.53
C THR A 222 -3.30 -26.05 -12.24
N PRO A 223 -2.10 -26.49 -12.63
CA PRO A 223 -1.24 -25.71 -13.52
C PRO A 223 -1.94 -25.49 -14.86
N ILE A 224 -1.93 -24.25 -15.38
CA ILE A 224 -2.57 -23.92 -16.66
C ILE A 224 -1.62 -23.28 -17.66
N LEU A 225 -0.48 -22.73 -17.23
CA LEU A 225 0.56 -22.18 -18.10
C LEU A 225 1.87 -22.14 -17.32
N TRP A 226 2.97 -22.60 -17.91
CA TRP A 226 4.28 -22.68 -17.24
C TRP A 226 5.44 -22.61 -18.24
N ASP A 227 6.68 -22.63 -17.73
CA ASP A 227 7.90 -22.71 -18.54
C ASP A 227 7.90 -23.93 -19.49
N PRO A 228 8.42 -23.82 -20.73
CA PRO A 228 9.21 -22.70 -21.28
C PRO A 228 8.37 -21.57 -21.91
N TYR A 229 7.04 -21.62 -21.87
CA TYR A 229 6.20 -20.62 -22.54
C TYR A 229 6.25 -19.25 -21.87
N ILE A 230 6.37 -19.23 -20.54
CA ILE A 230 6.50 -18.04 -19.71
C ILE A 230 7.72 -18.16 -18.79
N GLN A 231 8.28 -17.01 -18.39
CA GLN A 231 9.36 -16.90 -17.42
C GLN A 231 9.16 -15.64 -16.58
N GLU A 232 9.40 -15.74 -15.28
CA GLU A 232 9.35 -14.65 -14.31
C GLU A 232 8.05 -13.83 -14.39
N PRO A 233 6.86 -14.48 -14.43
CA PRO A 233 5.60 -13.77 -14.55
C PRO A 233 5.33 -12.98 -13.25
N THR A 234 4.80 -11.77 -13.40
CA THR A 234 4.55 -10.85 -12.27
C THR A 234 3.12 -10.33 -12.22
N GLN A 235 2.40 -10.41 -13.35
CA GLN A 235 1.01 -10.03 -13.47
C GLN A 235 0.39 -10.75 -14.66
N ILE A 236 -0.90 -11.05 -14.60
CA ILE A 236 -1.67 -11.49 -15.76
C ILE A 236 -2.90 -10.61 -16.01
N ALA A 237 -3.38 -10.59 -17.25
CA ALA A 237 -4.61 -9.91 -17.61
C ALA A 237 -5.28 -10.56 -18.83
N PHE A 238 -6.61 -10.48 -18.90
CA PHE A 238 -7.40 -10.98 -20.04
C PHE A 238 -8.03 -9.85 -20.82
N ASP A 239 -8.00 -9.92 -22.14
CA ASP A 239 -8.78 -9.03 -23.00
C ASP A 239 -10.19 -9.59 -23.30
N GLY A 240 -11.04 -8.80 -23.97
CA GLY A 240 -12.42 -9.21 -24.26
C GLY A 240 -12.59 -10.47 -25.13
N ASN A 241 -11.52 -11.01 -25.71
CA ASN A 241 -11.52 -12.28 -26.45
C ASN A 241 -10.96 -13.46 -25.62
N GLY A 242 -10.70 -13.23 -24.32
CA GLY A 242 -10.16 -14.24 -23.42
C GLY A 242 -8.69 -14.55 -23.65
N ARG A 243 -7.96 -13.72 -24.39
CA ARG A 243 -6.51 -13.89 -24.58
C ARG A 243 -5.80 -13.47 -23.30
N LEU A 244 -4.91 -14.34 -22.82
CA LEU A 244 -4.15 -14.15 -21.60
C LEU A 244 -2.84 -13.42 -21.93
N PHE A 245 -2.68 -12.21 -21.39
CA PHE A 245 -1.44 -11.45 -21.43
C PHE A 245 -0.66 -11.65 -20.14
N VAL A 246 0.64 -11.91 -20.24
CA VAL A 246 1.52 -12.16 -19.10
C VAL A 246 2.64 -11.13 -19.08
N ASN A 247 2.78 -10.45 -17.94
CA ASN A 247 3.87 -9.51 -17.67
C ASN A 247 5.10 -10.27 -17.15
N GLU A 248 6.14 -10.39 -17.97
CA GLU A 248 7.33 -11.19 -17.67
C GLU A 248 8.52 -10.30 -17.30
N MET A 249 8.90 -10.27 -16.02
CA MET A 249 9.98 -9.41 -15.49
C MET A 249 11.33 -10.14 -15.49
N ARG A 250 11.74 -10.58 -16.68
CA ARG A 250 12.92 -11.45 -16.91
C ARG A 250 14.25 -10.82 -16.53
N SER A 251 14.32 -9.51 -16.36
CA SER A 251 15.55 -8.82 -15.96
C SER A 251 15.76 -8.76 -14.45
N TYR A 252 14.79 -9.16 -13.62
CA TYR A 252 14.86 -8.98 -12.16
C TYR A 252 15.73 -10.03 -11.45
N MET A 253 16.70 -9.57 -10.65
CA MET A 253 17.46 -10.39 -9.70
C MET A 253 18.08 -11.66 -10.29
N GLN A 254 18.56 -11.60 -11.55
CA GLN A 254 19.20 -12.75 -12.23
C GLN A 254 20.50 -13.18 -11.55
N ASP A 255 21.08 -12.27 -10.77
CA ASP A 255 22.11 -12.54 -9.80
C ASP A 255 21.82 -11.71 -8.53
N PRO A 256 22.43 -12.02 -7.37
CA PRO A 256 22.10 -11.31 -6.15
C PRO A 256 22.63 -9.86 -6.08
N ALA A 257 23.38 -9.38 -7.07
CA ALA A 257 23.74 -7.97 -7.22
C ALA A 257 22.81 -7.21 -8.17
N ASP A 258 21.80 -7.87 -8.74
CA ASP A 258 20.80 -7.31 -9.67
C ASP A 258 21.41 -6.59 -10.88
N ALA A 259 22.51 -7.12 -11.42
CA ALA A 259 23.21 -6.48 -12.54
C ALA A 259 22.36 -6.45 -13.83
N SER A 260 21.30 -7.26 -13.89
CA SER A 260 20.43 -7.43 -15.03
C SER A 260 19.25 -6.46 -15.09
N VAL A 261 18.83 -5.78 -14.01
CA VAL A 261 17.52 -5.10 -13.93
C VAL A 261 17.24 -4.13 -15.08
N HIS A 262 18.28 -3.43 -15.56
CA HIS A 262 18.21 -2.47 -16.67
C HIS A 262 18.34 -3.09 -18.07
N GLN A 263 18.57 -4.40 -18.18
CA GLN A 263 18.68 -5.07 -19.47
C GLN A 263 17.29 -5.18 -20.12
N PRO A 264 17.16 -4.87 -21.43
CA PRO A 264 15.90 -4.94 -22.16
C PRO A 264 15.57 -6.37 -22.58
N ILE A 265 15.36 -7.27 -21.61
CA ILE A 265 15.07 -8.71 -21.83
C ILE A 265 13.71 -9.13 -21.26
N SER A 266 13.01 -8.21 -20.60
CA SER A 266 11.63 -8.43 -20.15
C SER A 266 10.67 -8.29 -21.32
N ARG A 267 9.46 -8.86 -21.20
CA ARG A 267 8.50 -8.90 -22.30
C ARG A 267 7.06 -8.98 -21.82
N ILE A 268 6.12 -8.76 -22.73
CA ILE A 268 4.72 -9.17 -22.59
C ILE A 268 4.48 -10.32 -23.55
N SER A 269 4.04 -11.47 -23.05
CA SER A 269 3.55 -12.58 -23.87
C SER A 269 2.03 -12.61 -23.93
N MET A 270 1.49 -13.22 -24.98
CA MET A 270 0.07 -13.43 -25.18
C MET A 270 -0.18 -14.92 -25.46
N HIS A 271 -1.20 -15.47 -24.82
CA HIS A 271 -1.59 -16.87 -24.93
C HIS A 271 -3.07 -16.99 -25.24
N GLU A 272 -3.41 -17.86 -26.18
CA GLU A 272 -4.79 -18.10 -26.59
C GLU A 272 -5.08 -19.59 -26.56
N ASP A 273 -6.04 -19.97 -25.71
CA ASP A 273 -6.62 -21.31 -25.68
C ASP A 273 -7.44 -21.55 -26.95
N LEU A 274 -6.96 -22.48 -27.77
CA LEU A 274 -7.53 -22.83 -29.06
C LEU A 274 -8.57 -23.95 -28.95
N ASN A 275 -8.53 -24.72 -27.87
CA ASN A 275 -9.30 -25.96 -27.73
C ASN A 275 -10.43 -25.85 -26.67
N GLY A 276 -10.38 -24.81 -25.82
CA GLY A 276 -11.40 -24.50 -24.82
C GLY A 276 -11.32 -25.33 -23.53
N ASP A 277 -10.21 -26.03 -23.27
CA ASP A 277 -9.97 -26.77 -22.03
C ASP A 277 -9.45 -25.88 -20.89
N GLY A 278 -9.10 -24.63 -21.21
CA GLY A 278 -8.59 -23.64 -20.28
C GLY A 278 -7.16 -23.91 -19.81
N ILE A 279 -6.43 -24.81 -20.45
CA ILE A 279 -5.01 -25.03 -20.25
C ILE A 279 -4.30 -24.41 -21.47
N PHE A 280 -3.25 -23.65 -21.26
CA PHE A 280 -2.44 -23.05 -22.31
C PHE A 280 -1.18 -23.90 -22.48
N ASP A 281 -1.30 -25.01 -23.23
CA ASP A 281 -0.20 -25.96 -23.47
C ASP A 281 0.30 -25.94 -24.92
N ASN A 282 1.09 -26.95 -25.32
CA ASN A 282 1.68 -27.00 -26.65
C ASN A 282 0.68 -27.06 -27.83
N ARG A 283 -0.62 -27.22 -27.54
CA ARG A 283 -1.72 -27.22 -28.53
C ARG A 283 -2.30 -25.82 -28.73
N ASP A 284 -1.88 -24.85 -27.92
CA ASP A 284 -2.39 -23.49 -27.90
C ASP A 284 -1.42 -22.51 -28.55
N ARG A 285 -1.90 -21.29 -28.76
CA ARG A 285 -1.08 -20.24 -29.37
C ARG A 285 -0.33 -19.48 -28.28
N HIS A 286 0.98 -19.39 -28.43
CA HIS A 286 1.83 -18.53 -27.61
C HIS A 286 2.60 -17.56 -28.51
N THR A 287 2.51 -16.26 -28.23
CA THR A 287 3.28 -15.22 -28.94
C THR A 287 3.97 -14.30 -27.94
N VAL A 288 5.10 -13.73 -28.37
CA VAL A 288 5.68 -12.57 -27.68
C VAL A 288 4.98 -11.34 -28.24
N PHE A 289 4.07 -10.76 -27.46
CA PHE A 289 3.26 -9.62 -27.89
C PHE A 289 4.08 -8.33 -27.97
N VAL A 290 4.94 -8.10 -26.97
CA VAL A 290 5.92 -6.99 -26.93
C VAL A 290 7.22 -7.53 -26.37
N ASP A 291 8.33 -7.32 -27.07
CA ASP A 291 9.66 -7.77 -26.65
C ASP A 291 10.59 -6.59 -26.30
N GLY A 292 11.72 -6.88 -25.66
CA GLY A 292 12.79 -5.91 -25.44
C GLY A 292 12.50 -4.83 -24.39
N LEU A 293 11.72 -5.15 -23.37
CA LEU A 293 11.34 -4.23 -22.29
C LEU A 293 12.30 -4.28 -21.11
N VAL A 294 12.39 -3.18 -20.36
CA VAL A 294 13.18 -3.09 -19.12
C VAL A 294 12.27 -3.29 -17.90
N ALA A 295 12.48 -4.37 -17.14
CA ALA A 295 11.78 -4.73 -15.88
C ALA A 295 10.32 -4.23 -15.83
N THR A 296 9.50 -4.79 -16.70
CA THR A 296 8.11 -4.34 -16.95
C THR A 296 7.25 -4.31 -15.67
N ARG A 297 6.49 -3.23 -15.49
CA ARG A 297 5.79 -2.88 -14.24
C ARG A 297 4.33 -3.33 -14.20
N TYR A 298 3.68 -3.31 -15.35
CA TYR A 298 2.30 -3.78 -15.51
C TYR A 298 1.94 -3.99 -16.98
N VAL A 299 0.91 -4.80 -17.18
CA VAL A 299 0.16 -4.93 -18.43
C VAL A 299 -1.34 -4.73 -18.17
N MET A 300 -2.00 -3.94 -19.00
CA MET A 300 -3.46 -3.77 -18.95
C MET A 300 -4.02 -3.76 -20.39
N PRO A 301 -4.85 -4.74 -20.79
CA PRO A 301 -5.60 -4.68 -22.04
C PRO A 301 -6.45 -3.42 -22.13
N LEU A 302 -6.35 -2.73 -23.27
CA LEU A 302 -7.12 -1.54 -23.58
C LEU A 302 -7.96 -1.84 -24.83
N GLY A 303 -9.11 -2.49 -24.61
CA GLY A 303 -9.92 -3.05 -25.68
C GLY A 303 -9.29 -4.31 -26.28
N ILE A 304 -9.48 -4.50 -27.58
CA ILE A 304 -8.98 -5.66 -28.32
C ILE A 304 -7.69 -5.28 -29.07
N ASN A 305 -6.72 -6.20 -29.10
CA ASN A 305 -5.44 -6.06 -29.82
C ASN A 305 -4.53 -4.96 -29.28
N SER A 306 -4.80 -4.40 -28.09
CA SER A 306 -3.94 -3.37 -27.51
C SER A 306 -3.74 -3.58 -26.02
N VAL A 307 -2.54 -3.26 -25.53
CA VAL A 307 -2.21 -3.22 -24.11
C VAL A 307 -1.52 -1.91 -23.76
N VAL A 308 -1.69 -1.46 -22.52
CA VAL A 308 -0.91 -0.39 -21.91
C VAL A 308 0.16 -1.02 -21.01
N VAL A 309 1.41 -0.58 -21.18
CA VAL A 309 2.59 -1.10 -20.49
C VAL A 309 3.42 0.05 -19.96
N GLN A 310 4.03 -0.16 -18.79
CA GLN A 310 5.06 0.71 -18.24
C GLN A 310 6.30 -0.09 -17.90
N GLU A 311 7.45 0.47 -18.24
CA GLU A 311 8.77 -0.09 -17.94
C GLU A 311 9.32 0.48 -16.62
N TYR A 312 10.33 -0.20 -16.07
CA TYR A 312 11.08 0.33 -14.94
C TYR A 312 11.85 1.61 -15.32
N ASP A 313 12.11 2.43 -14.30
CA ASP A 313 12.90 3.66 -14.38
C ASP A 313 12.27 4.78 -15.22
N THR A 314 10.98 4.67 -15.55
CA THR A 314 10.22 5.72 -16.22
C THR A 314 8.83 5.91 -15.60
N LEU A 315 8.29 7.12 -15.72
CA LEU A 315 6.90 7.45 -15.40
C LEU A 315 5.99 7.50 -16.64
N ASP A 316 6.55 7.28 -17.82
CA ASP A 316 5.80 7.18 -19.06
C ASP A 316 5.12 5.81 -19.16
N SER A 317 3.99 5.76 -19.85
CA SER A 317 3.38 4.49 -20.27
C SER A 317 3.04 4.53 -21.75
N TYR A 318 3.14 3.36 -22.36
CA TYR A 318 3.00 3.18 -23.80
C TYR A 318 1.83 2.25 -24.09
N LYS A 319 1.08 2.59 -25.13
CA LYS A 319 0.10 1.72 -25.74
C LYS A 319 0.79 0.96 -26.86
N TYR A 320 0.69 -0.36 -26.81
CA TYR A 320 1.14 -1.26 -27.87
C TYR A 320 -0.09 -1.85 -28.55
N THR A 321 -0.13 -1.82 -29.87
CA THR A 321 -1.25 -2.30 -30.68
C THR A 321 -0.76 -3.28 -31.74
N ASP A 322 -1.48 -4.38 -31.88
CA ASP A 322 -1.41 -5.31 -33.02
C ASP A 322 -2.44 -4.86 -34.06
N THR A 323 -1.96 -4.23 -35.14
CA THR A 323 -2.83 -3.67 -36.18
C THR A 323 -3.20 -4.68 -37.28
N ASN A 324 -2.53 -5.84 -37.32
CA ASN A 324 -2.68 -6.84 -38.38
C ASN A 324 -3.25 -8.19 -37.89
N ASN A 325 -3.45 -8.32 -36.57
CA ASN A 325 -4.02 -9.46 -35.86
C ASN A 325 -3.15 -10.75 -35.91
N ASP A 326 -1.83 -10.60 -36.06
CA ASP A 326 -0.85 -11.70 -36.00
C ASP A 326 -0.40 -12.06 -34.57
N GLY A 327 -0.95 -11.40 -33.56
CA GLY A 327 -0.66 -11.64 -32.15
C GLY A 327 0.65 -11.01 -31.68
N VAL A 328 1.22 -10.08 -32.45
CA VAL A 328 2.40 -9.28 -32.10
C VAL A 328 2.07 -7.80 -32.27
N ALA A 329 2.45 -6.97 -31.31
CA ALA A 329 2.27 -5.52 -31.45
C ALA A 329 3.23 -4.96 -32.51
N ASP A 330 2.67 -4.29 -33.52
CA ASP A 330 3.42 -3.61 -34.58
C ASP A 330 3.37 -2.07 -34.48
N GLN A 331 2.59 -1.55 -33.52
CA GLN A 331 2.49 -0.12 -33.24
C GLN A 331 2.77 0.18 -31.76
N LYS A 332 3.58 1.22 -31.50
CA LYS A 332 3.86 1.78 -30.17
C LYS A 332 3.50 3.26 -30.14
N GLU A 333 2.67 3.66 -29.19
CA GLU A 333 2.22 5.04 -28.99
C GLU A 333 2.40 5.46 -27.53
N VAL A 334 2.67 6.73 -27.26
CA VAL A 334 2.65 7.25 -25.88
C VAL A 334 1.20 7.25 -25.40
N PHE A 335 0.89 6.47 -24.36
CA PHE A 335 -0.42 6.49 -23.71
C PHE A 335 -0.50 7.64 -22.72
N PHE A 336 0.53 7.77 -21.87
CA PHE A 336 0.66 8.87 -20.93
C PHE A 336 2.12 9.30 -20.84
N ALA A 337 2.38 10.58 -21.10
CA ALA A 337 3.69 11.19 -20.88
C ALA A 337 3.81 11.62 -19.41
N GLY A 338 4.60 10.89 -18.64
CA GLY A 338 4.98 11.22 -17.28
C GLY A 338 6.09 12.27 -17.25
N SER A 339 6.77 12.40 -16.11
CA SER A 339 7.92 13.29 -15.99
C SER A 339 9.24 12.65 -16.45
N GLY A 340 9.19 11.62 -17.31
CA GLY A 340 10.34 10.87 -17.78
C GLY A 340 10.97 9.98 -16.70
N GLN A 341 12.31 9.98 -16.62
CA GLN A 341 13.09 9.08 -15.77
C GLN A 341 12.70 9.21 -14.29
N ARG A 342 12.55 8.08 -13.61
CA ARG A 342 12.07 8.02 -12.22
C ARG A 342 13.20 7.87 -11.19
N GLY A 343 14.16 6.99 -11.47
CA GLY A 343 15.21 6.56 -10.57
C GLY A 343 14.71 5.69 -9.40
N GLY A 344 15.67 5.12 -8.68
CA GLY A 344 15.45 4.45 -7.39
C GLY A 344 15.00 3.00 -7.47
N ASN A 345 14.78 2.40 -6.30
CA ASN A 345 14.47 0.98 -6.13
C ASN A 345 13.21 0.57 -6.91
N VAL A 346 13.28 -0.58 -7.60
CA VAL A 346 12.20 -1.18 -8.39
C VAL A 346 10.94 -1.46 -7.57
N GLU A 347 11.07 -1.85 -6.30
CA GLU A 347 9.97 -2.10 -5.36
C GLU A 347 9.17 -0.84 -5.02
N HIS A 348 9.76 0.34 -5.21
CA HIS A 348 9.12 1.62 -4.91
C HIS A 348 8.63 2.33 -6.17
N GLN A 349 8.50 1.63 -7.30
CA GLN A 349 7.93 2.16 -8.54
C GLN A 349 6.50 1.70 -8.76
N ASN A 350 5.74 2.49 -9.53
CA ASN A 350 4.37 2.15 -9.90
C ASN A 350 4.29 0.71 -10.40
N SER A 351 3.25 0.00 -10.02
CA SER A 351 2.94 -1.36 -10.45
C SER A 351 1.43 -1.55 -10.46
N GLY A 352 0.97 -2.41 -11.36
CA GLY A 352 -0.44 -2.59 -11.65
C GLY A 352 -1.09 -1.35 -12.26
N LEU A 353 -2.06 -1.58 -13.13
CA LEU A 353 -2.92 -0.54 -13.67
C LEU A 353 -4.32 -1.12 -13.81
N THR A 354 -5.27 -0.57 -13.05
CA THR A 354 -6.64 -1.07 -13.01
C THR A 354 -7.61 -0.03 -13.56
N TRP A 355 -8.42 -0.44 -14.53
CA TRP A 355 -9.56 0.33 -15.03
C TRP A 355 -10.70 0.25 -14.00
N GLY A 356 -10.96 1.36 -13.31
CA GLY A 356 -12.00 1.50 -12.32
C GLY A 356 -13.40 1.54 -12.92
N LEU A 357 -14.39 1.16 -12.11
CA LEU A 357 -15.82 1.28 -12.44
C LEU A 357 -16.20 2.72 -12.82
N ASP A 358 -15.51 3.70 -12.26
CA ASP A 358 -15.69 5.14 -12.51
C ASP A 358 -15.03 5.64 -13.80
N ASN A 359 -14.54 4.73 -14.64
CA ASN A 359 -13.83 5.00 -15.90
C ASN A 359 -12.49 5.72 -15.73
N TRP A 360 -11.93 5.73 -14.51
CA TRP A 360 -10.57 6.18 -14.23
C TRP A 360 -9.64 4.99 -14.04
N LEU A 361 -8.37 5.16 -14.38
CA LEU A 361 -7.30 4.20 -14.22
C LEU A 361 -6.45 4.55 -13.00
N TYR A 362 -6.14 3.53 -12.21
CA TYR A 362 -5.41 3.64 -10.95
C TYR A 362 -4.16 2.77 -10.98
N ALA A 363 -3.03 3.32 -10.54
CA ALA A 363 -1.75 2.62 -10.40
C ALA A 363 -1.20 2.83 -8.99
N THR A 364 -0.48 1.84 -8.44
CA THR A 364 0.15 1.99 -7.11
C THR A 364 1.12 3.16 -7.10
N ILE A 365 1.35 3.72 -5.91
CA ILE A 365 2.25 4.85 -5.62
C ILE A 365 1.84 6.18 -6.31
N SER A 366 0.96 6.15 -7.32
CA SER A 366 0.54 7.33 -8.05
C SER A 366 -0.29 8.28 -7.18
N SER A 367 -0.01 9.57 -7.32
CA SER A 367 -0.78 10.66 -6.69
C SER A 367 -1.92 11.19 -7.56
N PHE A 368 -2.11 10.58 -8.72
CA PHE A 368 -3.11 10.93 -9.69
C PHE A 368 -3.74 9.68 -10.31
N ARG A 369 -4.93 9.86 -10.86
CA ARG A 369 -5.63 8.89 -11.70
C ARG A 369 -5.65 9.37 -13.14
N LEU A 370 -5.68 8.43 -14.07
CA LEU A 370 -5.74 8.70 -15.51
C LEU A 370 -7.11 8.35 -16.06
N ARG A 371 -7.54 8.96 -17.16
CA ARG A 371 -8.77 8.54 -17.83
C ARG A 371 -8.59 8.63 -19.32
N TRP A 372 -8.89 7.53 -20.00
CA TRP A 372 -8.97 7.54 -21.44
C TRP A 372 -10.20 8.32 -21.91
N THR A 373 -10.03 9.12 -22.96
CA THR A 373 -11.12 9.79 -23.67
C THR A 373 -10.89 9.68 -25.18
N PRO A 374 -11.92 9.88 -26.02
CA PRO A 374 -11.75 9.87 -27.48
C PRO A 374 -10.74 10.90 -28.01
N THR A 375 -10.44 11.92 -27.21
CA THR A 375 -9.51 13.01 -27.56
C THR A 375 -8.13 12.87 -26.90
N GLY A 376 -7.88 11.78 -26.16
CA GLY A 376 -6.61 11.53 -25.45
C GLY A 376 -6.80 11.20 -23.97
N VAL A 377 -5.69 10.94 -23.29
CA VAL A 377 -5.68 10.61 -21.85
C VAL A 377 -5.64 11.89 -21.02
N ILE A 378 -6.56 12.01 -20.07
CA ILE A 378 -6.60 13.09 -19.09
C ILE A 378 -6.11 12.60 -17.72
N ARG A 379 -5.64 13.53 -16.90
CA ARG A 379 -5.16 13.28 -15.54
C ARG A 379 -5.96 14.09 -14.53
N GLU A 380 -6.26 13.50 -13.38
CA GLU A 380 -6.80 14.20 -12.21
C GLU A 380 -6.04 13.76 -10.96
N ASP A 381 -5.74 14.70 -10.05
CA ASP A 381 -5.13 14.36 -8.77
C ASP A 381 -6.11 13.51 -7.94
N SER A 382 -5.63 12.40 -7.39
CA SER A 382 -6.44 11.42 -6.64
C SER A 382 -5.96 11.24 -5.21
N GLY A 383 -4.95 11.99 -4.77
CA GLY A 383 -4.15 11.61 -3.61
C GLY A 383 -3.25 10.42 -3.92
N SER A 384 -2.24 10.19 -3.07
CA SER A 384 -1.30 9.08 -3.23
C SER A 384 -2.02 7.77 -2.90
N LEU A 385 -2.37 7.01 -3.94
CA LEU A 385 -2.62 5.58 -3.78
C LEU A 385 -1.27 4.97 -3.40
N GLY A 386 -1.14 4.41 -2.20
CA GLY A 386 0.09 3.73 -1.82
C GLY A 386 0.14 2.33 -2.42
N GLY A 387 0.50 1.34 -1.61
CA GLY A 387 0.83 0.01 -2.11
C GLY A 387 2.08 -0.01 -2.97
N GLN A 388 2.60 -1.21 -3.24
CA GLN A 388 3.78 -1.42 -4.09
C GLN A 388 3.45 -2.39 -5.22
N TRP A 389 2.76 -3.49 -4.90
CA TRP A 389 2.61 -4.64 -5.79
C TRP A 389 1.15 -5.08 -5.84
N GLY A 390 0.34 -4.34 -6.60
CA GLY A 390 -1.05 -4.70 -6.86
C GLY A 390 -2.05 -3.59 -6.54
N VAL A 391 -3.05 -3.49 -7.41
CA VAL A 391 -4.19 -2.58 -7.31
C VAL A 391 -5.41 -3.28 -7.90
N THR A 392 -6.52 -3.30 -7.18
CA THR A 392 -7.79 -3.89 -7.66
C THR A 392 -8.98 -3.04 -7.20
N MET A 393 -10.20 -3.47 -7.53
CA MET A 393 -11.44 -2.88 -7.06
C MET A 393 -12.48 -3.92 -6.64
N ASP A 394 -13.39 -3.53 -5.75
CA ASP A 394 -14.60 -4.32 -5.48
C ASP A 394 -15.70 -4.09 -6.55
N ASN A 395 -16.84 -4.77 -6.39
CA ASN A 395 -18.01 -4.63 -7.27
C ASN A 395 -18.61 -3.22 -7.32
N TYR A 396 -18.21 -2.31 -6.43
CA TYR A 396 -18.77 -0.97 -6.28
C TYR A 396 -17.74 0.13 -6.59
N GLY A 397 -16.60 -0.24 -7.17
CA GLY A 397 -15.56 0.68 -7.62
C GLY A 397 -14.64 1.19 -6.52
N LYS A 398 -14.68 0.61 -5.30
CA LYS A 398 -13.72 0.99 -4.26
C LYS A 398 -12.36 0.36 -4.57
N ILE A 399 -11.35 1.21 -4.75
CA ILE A 399 -9.98 0.80 -5.04
C ILE A 399 -9.29 0.26 -3.78
N TYR A 400 -8.53 -0.81 -3.94
CA TYR A 400 -7.64 -1.39 -2.93
C TYR A 400 -6.23 -1.46 -3.50
N SER A 401 -5.22 -1.21 -2.66
CA SER A 401 -3.81 -1.40 -3.02
C SER A 401 -3.12 -2.34 -2.03
N GLN A 402 -2.18 -3.15 -2.53
CA GLN A 402 -1.41 -4.06 -1.69
C GLN A 402 -0.06 -3.47 -1.30
N GLY A 403 0.18 -3.37 0.01
CA GLY A 403 1.49 -2.98 0.54
C GLY A 403 2.50 -4.11 0.39
N GLY A 404 3.65 -3.79 -0.20
CA GLY A 404 4.80 -4.69 -0.34
C GLY A 404 5.46 -4.93 1.00
N ALA A 405 6.25 -3.94 1.44
CA ALA A 405 7.02 -3.95 2.69
C ALA A 405 6.15 -4.00 3.95
N SER A 406 4.98 -3.35 3.93
CA SER A 406 4.02 -3.45 5.04
C SER A 406 3.39 -4.85 5.10
N GLY A 407 3.30 -5.54 3.96
CA GLY A 407 2.78 -6.89 3.79
C GLY A 407 1.25 -7.00 3.87
N VAL A 408 0.53 -5.88 3.92
CA VAL A 408 -0.90 -5.82 4.23
C VAL A 408 -1.65 -4.86 3.29
N PRO A 409 -2.99 -4.99 3.15
CA PRO A 409 -3.78 -4.08 2.33
C PRO A 409 -3.71 -2.64 2.83
N GLU A 410 -3.81 -1.68 1.91
CA GLU A 410 -3.78 -0.25 2.18
C GLU A 410 -4.93 0.46 1.44
N TYR A 411 -5.29 1.66 1.91
CA TYR A 411 -6.24 2.58 1.25
C TYR A 411 -7.66 2.03 0.96
N PHE A 412 -8.16 1.11 1.78
CA PHE A 412 -9.44 0.41 1.60
C PHE A 412 -10.67 1.01 2.32
N GLN A 413 -10.51 2.15 3.01
CA GLN A 413 -11.62 2.74 3.78
C GLN A 413 -12.68 3.39 2.89
N LEU A 414 -12.24 4.25 1.97
CA LEU A 414 -13.09 5.04 1.09
C LEU A 414 -12.40 5.16 -0.28
N PRO A 415 -13.12 5.50 -1.36
CA PRO A 415 -12.50 5.74 -2.66
C PRO A 415 -11.38 6.78 -2.56
N ILE A 416 -10.18 6.41 -3.02
CA ILE A 416 -8.94 7.18 -2.76
C ILE A 416 -8.98 8.61 -3.28
N HIS A 417 -9.75 8.88 -4.35
CA HIS A 417 -9.87 10.22 -4.95
C HIS A 417 -10.56 11.24 -4.02
N TYR A 418 -11.24 10.79 -2.96
CA TYR A 418 -11.70 11.65 -1.87
C TYR A 418 -10.63 11.94 -0.80
N GLY A 419 -9.46 11.31 -0.89
CA GLY A 419 -8.35 11.41 0.03
C GLY A 419 -8.14 10.16 0.89
N GLY A 420 -6.96 10.08 1.50
CA GLY A 420 -6.64 9.05 2.49
C GLY A 420 -7.20 9.40 3.87
N PHE A 421 -8.01 8.52 4.44
CA PHE A 421 -8.62 8.70 5.75
C PHE A 421 -7.96 7.80 6.79
N ASN A 422 -7.47 8.40 7.88
CA ASN A 422 -6.90 7.68 9.01
C ASN A 422 -7.97 7.56 10.09
N VAL A 423 -8.61 6.39 10.19
CA VAL A 423 -9.68 6.15 11.15
C VAL A 423 -9.14 5.39 12.35
N ASN A 424 -9.14 6.03 13.52
CA ASN A 424 -8.80 5.38 14.78
C ASN A 424 -10.08 4.84 15.46
N SER A 425 -10.52 3.65 15.04
CA SER A 425 -11.71 2.97 15.56
C SER A 425 -11.51 1.46 15.52
N SER A 426 -12.05 0.73 16.49
CA SER A 426 -12.07 -0.75 16.48
C SER A 426 -12.92 -1.34 15.36
N LEU A 427 -13.76 -0.53 14.71
CA LEU A 427 -14.58 -0.89 13.55
C LEU A 427 -13.85 -0.66 12.21
N ALA A 428 -12.64 -0.10 12.25
CA ALA A 428 -11.89 0.30 11.06
C ALA A 428 -10.49 -0.33 11.04
N GLY A 429 -9.93 -0.44 9.84
CA GLY A 429 -8.53 -0.79 9.65
C GLY A 429 -8.31 -2.30 9.61
N LEU A 430 -7.13 -2.72 10.05
CA LEU A 430 -6.77 -4.13 10.11
C LEU A 430 -7.19 -4.70 11.47
N ALA A 431 -7.72 -5.93 11.49
CA ALA A 431 -8.00 -6.64 12.73
C ALA A 431 -6.72 -6.82 13.59
N PRO A 432 -6.85 -7.13 14.90
CA PRO A 432 -5.68 -7.48 15.72
C PRO A 432 -4.86 -8.62 15.10
N ASN A 433 -3.53 -8.57 15.27
CA ASN A 433 -2.58 -9.58 14.80
C ASN A 433 -2.61 -9.85 13.29
N PHE A 434 -3.22 -8.97 12.49
CA PHE A 434 -3.42 -9.17 11.06
C PHE A 434 -2.14 -9.45 10.27
N ALA A 435 -1.03 -8.82 10.67
CA ALA A 435 0.25 -8.98 10.01
C ALA A 435 0.94 -10.32 10.31
N GLU A 436 0.52 -11.08 11.32
CA GLU A 436 1.07 -12.42 11.57
C GLU A 436 0.69 -13.36 10.43
N VAL A 437 1.64 -14.15 9.92
CA VAL A 437 1.44 -15.08 8.78
C VAL A 437 1.84 -16.50 9.14
N TRP A 438 1.17 -17.50 8.59
CA TRP A 438 1.32 -18.90 9.02
C TRP A 438 1.67 -19.83 7.87
N GLY A 439 2.84 -19.65 7.25
CA GLY A 439 3.37 -20.52 6.18
C GLY A 439 3.55 -21.99 6.59
N ALA A 440 3.89 -22.85 5.62
CA ALA A 440 4.37 -24.20 5.92
C ALA A 440 5.79 -24.14 6.50
N PRO A 441 6.35 -25.24 7.05
CA PRO A 441 7.76 -25.25 7.45
C PRO A 441 8.68 -24.91 6.27
N MET A 442 9.65 -24.01 6.48
CA MET A 442 10.48 -23.41 5.43
C MET A 442 11.99 -23.50 5.71
N ILE A 443 12.79 -22.93 4.79
CA ILE A 443 14.26 -22.91 4.84
C ILE A 443 14.85 -21.74 5.67
N GLY A 444 14.01 -20.81 6.14
CA GLY A 444 14.45 -19.66 6.93
C GLY A 444 15.27 -18.64 6.13
N ASP A 445 14.88 -18.31 4.90
CA ASP A 445 15.58 -17.38 3.99
C ASP A 445 15.12 -15.92 4.09
N MET A 446 14.52 -15.53 5.22
CA MET A 446 13.89 -14.22 5.39
C MET A 446 14.94 -13.10 5.54
N GLN A 447 14.72 -11.99 4.84
CA GLN A 447 15.59 -10.81 4.86
C GLN A 447 15.86 -10.25 6.27
N GLY A 448 14.87 -10.24 7.15
CA GLY A 448 15.04 -9.78 8.54
C GLY A 448 15.74 -10.79 9.46
N GLY A 449 16.27 -11.88 8.90
CA GLY A 449 16.96 -12.97 9.59
C GLY A 449 16.14 -13.63 10.68
N MET A 450 16.80 -14.11 11.73
CA MET A 450 16.16 -14.90 12.78
C MET A 450 15.02 -14.17 13.50
N SER A 451 15.04 -12.83 13.52
CA SER A 451 13.96 -12.02 14.09
C SER A 451 12.64 -12.11 13.32
N SER A 452 12.70 -12.47 12.04
CA SER A 452 11.53 -12.65 11.15
C SER A 452 11.09 -14.11 11.05
N ILE A 453 11.81 -15.02 11.72
CA ILE A 453 11.58 -16.46 11.64
C ILE A 453 10.80 -16.92 12.86
N ARG A 454 9.74 -17.70 12.61
CA ARG A 454 9.06 -18.47 13.64
C ARG A 454 9.82 -19.78 13.84
N MET A 455 10.00 -20.16 15.10
CA MET A 455 10.60 -21.44 15.48
C MET A 455 9.52 -22.37 16.05
N PRO A 456 9.62 -23.70 15.84
CA PRO A 456 10.69 -24.42 15.14
C PRO A 456 10.44 -24.64 13.63
N ASP A 457 9.37 -24.07 13.07
CA ASP A 457 8.95 -24.31 11.67
C ASP A 457 9.80 -23.56 10.63
N ASN A 458 10.64 -22.62 11.05
CA ASN A 458 11.43 -21.74 10.19
C ASN A 458 10.56 -20.90 9.21
N ALA A 459 9.27 -20.74 9.50
CA ALA A 459 8.34 -19.98 8.67
C ALA A 459 8.42 -18.48 8.96
N LEU A 460 7.88 -17.65 8.06
CA LEU A 460 7.83 -16.21 8.29
C LEU A 460 6.86 -15.92 9.46
N ASN A 461 7.25 -15.04 10.38
CA ASN A 461 6.43 -14.74 11.56
C ASN A 461 5.44 -13.57 11.34
N ARG A 462 5.73 -12.68 10.39
CA ARG A 462 4.94 -11.50 10.04
C ARG A 462 5.08 -11.19 8.55
N ALA A 463 4.03 -10.76 7.87
CA ALA A 463 4.06 -10.34 6.48
C ALA A 463 5.11 -9.24 6.22
N THR A 464 5.85 -9.39 5.13
CA THR A 464 6.95 -8.52 4.69
C THR A 464 6.96 -8.24 3.20
N ALA A 465 6.27 -9.05 2.41
CA ALA A 465 6.30 -9.03 0.95
C ALA A 465 4.93 -9.44 0.38
N GLY A 466 3.91 -8.67 0.74
CA GLY A 466 2.58 -8.83 0.17
C GLY A 466 2.57 -8.34 -1.28
N ALA A 467 2.13 -9.19 -2.21
CA ALA A 467 2.10 -8.90 -3.62
C ALA A 467 0.86 -9.51 -4.27
N GLY A 468 0.36 -8.85 -5.30
CA GLY A 468 -0.66 -9.42 -6.17
C GLY A 468 -1.99 -9.56 -5.48
N ASN A 469 -2.94 -8.68 -5.76
CA ASN A 469 -4.20 -8.70 -5.04
C ASN A 469 -5.41 -8.60 -5.95
N ASP A 470 -6.47 -9.29 -5.55
CA ASP A 470 -7.78 -9.15 -6.17
C ASP A 470 -8.89 -9.26 -5.14
N VAL A 471 -10.01 -8.59 -5.42
CA VAL A 471 -11.27 -8.86 -4.73
C VAL A 471 -11.99 -9.89 -5.58
N PHE A 472 -12.27 -11.07 -5.03
CA PHE A 472 -12.88 -12.13 -5.82
C PHE A 472 -14.29 -11.73 -6.26
N ARG A 473 -14.48 -11.63 -7.58
CA ARG A 473 -15.74 -11.21 -8.21
C ARG A 473 -16.24 -12.24 -9.24
N GLY A 474 -15.69 -13.46 -9.21
CA GLY A 474 -16.11 -14.58 -10.04
C GLY A 474 -17.32 -15.32 -9.47
N ASP A 475 -17.81 -16.29 -10.23
CA ASP A 475 -19.04 -17.04 -9.95
C ASP A 475 -18.86 -18.57 -9.97
N ARG A 476 -17.62 -19.07 -10.14
CA ARG A 476 -17.26 -20.51 -10.16
C ARG A 476 -16.38 -20.95 -8.98
N LEU A 477 -16.47 -20.26 -7.86
CA LEU A 477 -15.94 -20.66 -6.55
C LEU A 477 -17.03 -20.45 -5.48
N PRO A 478 -16.86 -20.97 -4.24
CA PRO A 478 -17.86 -20.84 -3.19
C PRO A 478 -18.37 -19.42 -3.02
N ALA A 479 -19.70 -19.25 -2.96
CA ALA A 479 -20.35 -17.94 -2.93
C ALA A 479 -19.92 -17.05 -1.76
N ASP A 480 -19.39 -17.64 -0.68
CA ASP A 480 -18.87 -16.90 0.47
C ASP A 480 -17.51 -16.23 0.18
N MET A 481 -16.83 -16.57 -0.93
CA MET A 481 -15.62 -15.89 -1.41
C MET A 481 -15.92 -14.56 -2.09
N VAL A 482 -17.14 -14.36 -2.62
CA VAL A 482 -17.45 -13.17 -3.41
C VAL A 482 -17.34 -11.92 -2.53
N GLY A 483 -16.45 -11.00 -2.93
CA GLY A 483 -16.13 -9.79 -2.19
C GLY A 483 -15.02 -9.95 -1.13
N ASP A 484 -14.49 -11.15 -0.93
CA ASP A 484 -13.27 -11.34 -0.13
C ASP A 484 -12.06 -10.83 -0.93
N TYR A 485 -11.12 -10.21 -0.22
CA TYR A 485 -9.85 -9.74 -0.75
C TYR A 485 -8.79 -10.83 -0.60
N LEU A 486 -8.08 -11.14 -1.68
CA LEU A 486 -7.01 -12.12 -1.68
C LEU A 486 -5.70 -11.47 -2.09
N TYR A 487 -4.59 -11.96 -1.52
CA TYR A 487 -3.26 -11.59 -1.97
C TYR A 487 -2.21 -12.67 -1.69
N GLY A 488 -1.10 -12.64 -2.42
CA GLY A 488 0.07 -13.46 -2.18
C GLY A 488 1.02 -12.87 -1.14
N GLU A 489 1.60 -13.70 -0.27
CA GLU A 489 2.76 -13.32 0.53
C GLU A 489 3.93 -14.19 0.10
N THR A 490 4.83 -13.58 -0.68
CA THR A 490 5.87 -14.28 -1.46
C THR A 490 6.99 -14.89 -0.59
N VAL A 491 7.21 -14.37 0.60
CA VAL A 491 8.25 -14.82 1.53
C VAL A 491 7.73 -15.90 2.49
N ALA A 492 6.44 -15.90 2.78
CA ALA A 492 5.73 -16.93 3.53
C ALA A 492 5.22 -18.07 2.65
N ARG A 493 5.15 -17.87 1.32
CA ARG A 493 4.70 -18.86 0.32
C ARG A 493 3.23 -19.21 0.50
N ILE A 494 2.41 -18.17 0.64
CA ILE A 494 0.98 -18.32 0.96
C ILE A 494 0.12 -17.46 0.03
N ILE A 495 -1.13 -17.89 -0.14
CA ILE A 495 -2.23 -17.00 -0.51
C ILE A 495 -3.07 -16.76 0.73
N ARG A 496 -3.36 -15.50 1.01
CA ARG A 496 -4.21 -15.09 2.11
C ARG A 496 -5.59 -14.69 1.60
N ARG A 497 -6.63 -15.06 2.35
CA ARG A 497 -8.03 -14.67 2.13
C ARG A 497 -8.54 -13.80 3.29
N ILE A 498 -9.04 -12.62 2.95
CA ILE A 498 -9.49 -11.60 3.89
C ILE A 498 -10.94 -11.22 3.59
N ARG A 499 -11.73 -11.02 4.65
CA ARG A 499 -13.08 -10.49 4.54
C ARG A 499 -13.13 -9.02 4.96
N PRO A 500 -13.44 -8.09 4.05
CA PRO A 500 -13.83 -6.74 4.40
C PRO A 500 -15.20 -6.77 5.11
N VAL A 501 -15.25 -6.31 6.36
CA VAL A 501 -16.50 -6.15 7.11
C VAL A 501 -16.80 -4.68 7.25
N VAL A 502 -17.91 -4.23 6.69
CA VAL A 502 -18.37 -2.84 6.83
C VAL A 502 -19.36 -2.72 7.98
N THR A 503 -19.08 -1.85 8.94
CA THR A 503 -19.98 -1.55 10.06
C THR A 503 -20.06 -0.04 10.24
N GLU A 504 -21.28 0.49 10.20
CA GLU A 504 -21.53 1.94 10.30
C GLU A 504 -20.70 2.79 9.34
N GLY A 505 -20.42 2.27 8.14
CA GLY A 505 -19.64 2.96 7.10
C GLY A 505 -18.11 2.87 7.26
N LEU A 506 -17.61 2.10 8.22
CA LEU A 506 -16.18 1.83 8.41
C LEU A 506 -15.85 0.40 7.99
N THR A 507 -14.74 0.23 7.27
CA THR A 507 -14.27 -1.09 6.81
C THR A 507 -13.21 -1.64 7.75
N GLN A 508 -13.43 -2.86 8.27
CA GLN A 508 -12.40 -3.64 8.94
C GLN A 508 -11.99 -4.86 8.10
N MET A 509 -10.71 -5.00 7.83
CA MET A 509 -10.13 -6.16 7.15
C MET A 509 -9.90 -7.29 8.16
N ARG A 510 -10.53 -8.45 7.95
CA ARG A 510 -10.43 -9.61 8.86
C ARG A 510 -9.87 -10.82 8.13
N ASN A 511 -8.80 -11.41 8.66
CA ASN A 511 -8.31 -12.70 8.16
C ASN A 511 -9.39 -13.78 8.40
N ILE A 512 -9.67 -14.59 7.38
CA ILE A 512 -10.63 -15.70 7.50
C ILE A 512 -10.03 -16.85 8.32
N TYR A 513 -8.74 -17.08 8.16
CA TYR A 513 -8.01 -18.16 8.81
C TYR A 513 -7.15 -17.60 9.94
N THR A 514 -7.24 -18.23 11.13
CA THR A 514 -6.45 -17.88 12.32
C THR A 514 -5.51 -19.03 12.63
N GLY A 515 -4.21 -18.76 12.81
CA GLY A 515 -3.19 -19.80 13.05
C GLY A 515 -2.86 -20.66 11.80
N THR A 516 -3.42 -20.31 10.64
CA THR A 516 -3.13 -20.92 9.33
C THR A 516 -3.52 -19.93 8.24
N GLU A 517 -3.32 -20.30 6.97
CA GLU A 517 -3.64 -19.48 5.80
C GLU A 517 -4.56 -20.23 4.84
N PHE A 518 -5.09 -19.51 3.85
CA PHE A 518 -5.97 -20.09 2.83
C PHE A 518 -5.23 -21.13 1.99
N ILE A 519 -4.10 -20.75 1.38
CA ILE A 519 -3.23 -21.68 0.64
C ILE A 519 -1.81 -21.50 1.16
N LYS A 520 -1.08 -22.61 1.32
CA LYS A 520 0.34 -22.62 1.73
C LYS A 520 1.11 -23.62 0.91
N ALA A 521 2.31 -23.27 0.46
CA ALA A 521 3.19 -24.20 -0.24
C ALA A 521 4.34 -24.67 0.65
N THR A 522 4.74 -25.93 0.46
CA THR A 522 5.96 -26.50 1.05
C THR A 522 7.18 -26.33 0.13
N ASP A 523 6.97 -25.92 -1.12
CA ASP A 523 8.04 -25.59 -2.04
C ASP A 523 8.62 -24.20 -1.72
N PRO A 524 9.92 -24.07 -1.40
CA PRO A 524 10.55 -22.77 -1.18
C PRO A 524 10.57 -21.84 -2.41
N LEU A 525 10.33 -22.39 -3.60
CA LEU A 525 10.30 -21.66 -4.87
C LEU A 525 8.94 -21.07 -5.23
N PHE A 526 7.86 -21.47 -4.53
CA PHE A 526 6.53 -20.88 -4.75
C PHE A 526 6.53 -19.41 -4.33
N ARG A 527 6.51 -18.48 -5.28
CA ARG A 527 6.47 -17.02 -5.08
C ARG A 527 5.18 -16.44 -5.69
N PRO A 528 4.03 -16.54 -4.98
CA PRO A 528 2.77 -16.00 -5.49
C PRO A 528 2.80 -14.47 -5.53
N VAL A 529 2.84 -13.92 -6.74
CA VAL A 529 3.02 -12.49 -7.00
C VAL A 529 1.79 -11.83 -7.61
N ASP A 530 0.81 -12.62 -8.09
CA ASP A 530 -0.49 -12.12 -8.54
C ASP A 530 -1.63 -13.10 -8.25
N VAL A 531 -2.84 -12.56 -8.09
CA VAL A 531 -4.09 -13.33 -8.09
C VAL A 531 -5.10 -12.60 -8.97
N THR A 532 -5.88 -13.31 -9.77
CA THR A 532 -6.76 -12.69 -10.77
C THR A 532 -8.06 -13.46 -10.93
N THR A 533 -9.19 -12.77 -10.79
CA THR A 533 -10.51 -13.30 -11.18
C THR A 533 -10.54 -13.49 -12.70
N ALA A 534 -10.69 -14.73 -13.15
CA ALA A 534 -10.59 -15.09 -14.56
C ALA A 534 -11.95 -15.02 -15.29
N PRO A 535 -11.97 -14.98 -16.64
CA PRO A 535 -13.20 -15.00 -17.45
C PRO A 535 -14.09 -16.21 -17.19
N ASP A 536 -13.47 -17.35 -16.86
CA ASP A 536 -14.15 -18.61 -16.55
C ASP A 536 -14.84 -18.61 -15.16
N GLY A 537 -14.76 -17.50 -14.43
CA GLY A 537 -15.38 -17.30 -13.11
C GLY A 537 -14.60 -17.88 -11.94
N THR A 538 -13.41 -18.45 -12.18
CA THR A 538 -12.50 -18.96 -11.14
C THR A 538 -11.41 -17.93 -10.78
N LEU A 539 -10.42 -18.34 -10.00
CA LEU A 539 -9.29 -17.49 -9.57
C LEU A 539 -7.98 -18.09 -10.08
N TYR A 540 -7.15 -17.28 -10.75
CA TYR A 540 -5.82 -17.68 -11.21
C TYR A 540 -4.77 -17.11 -10.27
N ILE A 541 -3.68 -17.85 -10.05
CA ILE A 541 -2.55 -17.47 -9.20
C ILE A 541 -1.31 -17.47 -10.06
N THR A 542 -0.62 -16.33 -10.10
CA THR A 542 0.64 -16.16 -10.82
C THR A 542 1.79 -16.35 -9.85
N ASP A 543 2.64 -17.31 -10.18
CA ASP A 543 3.81 -17.68 -9.43
C ASP A 543 5.07 -17.41 -10.25
N MET A 544 5.95 -16.57 -9.70
CA MET A 544 7.22 -16.23 -10.33
C MET A 544 8.18 -17.44 -10.39
N TYR A 545 7.97 -18.44 -9.52
CA TYR A 545 8.73 -19.69 -9.39
C TYR A 545 10.25 -19.52 -9.44
N ARG A 546 10.83 -18.93 -8.39
CA ARG A 546 12.26 -18.59 -8.37
C ARG A 546 12.89 -18.65 -6.99
N GLY A 547 14.21 -18.73 -6.95
CA GLY A 547 14.97 -18.78 -5.70
C GLY A 547 14.99 -17.44 -4.95
N ILE A 548 15.56 -16.40 -5.56
CA ILE A 548 15.72 -15.06 -4.95
C ILE A 548 14.46 -14.24 -5.21
N ILE A 549 13.79 -13.69 -4.19
CA ILE A 549 12.66 -12.76 -4.39
C ILE A 549 12.96 -11.34 -3.91
N GLN A 550 13.96 -11.19 -3.03
CA GLN A 550 14.38 -9.92 -2.45
C GLN A 550 15.21 -9.11 -3.44
N GLU A 551 15.07 -7.79 -3.44
CA GLU A 551 15.92 -6.90 -4.24
C GLU A 551 17.37 -6.82 -3.70
N ALA A 552 18.31 -6.41 -4.56
CA ALA A 552 19.76 -6.40 -4.33
C ALA A 552 20.21 -5.70 -3.04
N ASN A 553 19.50 -4.66 -2.57
CA ASN A 553 19.81 -3.95 -1.32
C ASN A 553 19.78 -4.87 -0.10
N TRP A 554 19.14 -6.04 -0.23
CA TRP A 554 18.94 -6.99 0.84
C TRP A 554 19.75 -8.26 0.69
N THR A 555 20.54 -8.41 -0.36
CA THR A 555 21.29 -9.64 -0.69
C THR A 555 22.78 -9.38 -0.93
N GLY A 556 23.28 -8.23 -0.45
CA GLY A 556 24.70 -7.89 -0.51
C GLY A 556 25.61 -8.84 0.28
N PRO A 557 26.93 -8.83 0.01
CA PRO A 557 27.89 -9.65 0.75
C PRO A 557 27.83 -9.40 2.26
N GLY A 558 27.87 -10.48 3.05
CA GLY A 558 27.71 -10.45 4.52
C GLY A 558 26.27 -10.72 4.99
N ALA A 559 25.27 -10.33 4.19
CA ALA A 559 23.88 -10.39 4.62
C ALA A 559 23.42 -11.82 4.96
N TYR A 560 22.54 -11.93 5.97
CA TYR A 560 21.92 -13.19 6.36
C TYR A 560 21.27 -13.93 5.18
N SER A 561 20.45 -13.21 4.42
CA SER A 561 19.77 -13.69 3.20
C SER A 561 20.76 -14.16 2.16
N ARG A 562 21.89 -13.47 1.97
CA ARG A 562 22.95 -13.86 1.04
C ARG A 562 23.56 -15.21 1.43
N ALA A 563 23.84 -15.41 2.73
CA ALA A 563 24.32 -16.70 3.23
C ALA A 563 23.30 -17.82 3.00
N LYS A 564 22.00 -17.54 3.18
CA LYS A 564 20.92 -18.51 2.88
C LYS A 564 20.78 -18.82 1.39
N ILE A 565 20.89 -17.80 0.53
CA ILE A 565 20.88 -17.96 -0.94
C ILE A 565 21.99 -18.92 -1.36
N GLU A 566 23.22 -18.72 -0.89
CA GLU A 566 24.36 -19.58 -1.21
C GLU A 566 24.23 -20.98 -0.59
N GLN A 567 23.76 -21.07 0.66
CA GLN A 567 23.56 -22.34 1.39
C GLN A 567 22.61 -23.30 0.65
N TYR A 568 21.57 -22.75 0.01
CA TYR A 568 20.53 -23.53 -0.68
C TYR A 568 20.61 -23.43 -2.21
N GLY A 569 21.58 -22.71 -2.77
CA GLY A 569 21.74 -22.52 -4.22
C GLY A 569 20.57 -21.82 -4.91
N LEU A 570 19.92 -20.87 -4.22
CA LEU A 570 18.73 -20.17 -4.71
C LEU A 570 19.03 -19.24 -5.90
N ASP A 571 20.27 -18.78 -6.01
CA ASP A 571 20.77 -17.94 -7.12
C ASP A 571 20.81 -18.67 -8.46
N ARG A 572 20.68 -20.00 -8.46
CA ARG A 572 20.73 -20.83 -9.68
C ARG A 572 19.37 -21.12 -10.27
N ILE A 573 18.29 -20.69 -9.61
CA ILE A 573 16.92 -21.02 -9.97
C ILE A 573 16.23 -19.71 -10.38
N VAL A 574 16.35 -19.44 -11.67
CA VAL A 574 15.82 -18.27 -12.39
C VAL A 574 15.22 -18.76 -13.71
N ASP A 575 14.51 -17.88 -14.43
CA ASP A 575 13.97 -18.15 -15.77
C ASP A 575 12.85 -19.22 -15.81
N HIS A 576 12.11 -19.36 -14.72
CA HIS A 576 10.91 -20.21 -14.61
C HIS A 576 9.67 -19.37 -14.34
N GLY A 577 8.48 -19.98 -14.39
CA GLY A 577 7.25 -19.26 -14.07
C GLY A 577 6.03 -20.14 -14.26
N ARG A 578 4.99 -19.92 -13.44
CA ARG A 578 3.79 -20.77 -13.41
C ARG A 578 2.55 -19.93 -13.18
N ILE A 579 1.46 -20.35 -13.80
CA ILE A 579 0.12 -19.84 -13.50
C ILE A 579 -0.75 -21.05 -13.18
N PHE A 580 -1.46 -20.95 -12.07
CA PHE A 580 -2.37 -21.99 -11.60
C PHE A 580 -3.82 -21.50 -11.59
N ARG A 581 -4.77 -22.40 -11.88
CA ARG A 581 -6.20 -22.20 -11.66
C ARG A 581 -6.62 -22.85 -10.35
N LEU A 582 -7.32 -22.08 -9.50
CA LEU A 582 -8.01 -22.59 -8.32
C LEU A 582 -9.45 -22.97 -8.69
N THR A 583 -9.86 -24.19 -8.37
CA THR A 583 -11.23 -24.69 -8.58
C THR A 583 -11.81 -25.24 -7.28
N TYR A 584 -13.12 -25.53 -7.28
CA TYR A 584 -13.83 -26.12 -6.14
C TYR A 584 -14.74 -27.27 -6.56
N ASP A 585 -14.84 -28.30 -5.71
CA ASP A 585 -15.69 -29.47 -5.93
C ASP A 585 -17.12 -29.08 -6.31
N GLY A 586 -17.60 -29.64 -7.43
CA GLY A 586 -18.96 -29.40 -7.92
C GLY A 586 -19.20 -28.03 -8.56
N MET A 587 -18.14 -27.21 -8.73
CA MET A 587 -18.20 -25.92 -9.41
C MET A 587 -17.26 -25.92 -10.62
N GLU A 588 -17.80 -26.32 -11.77
CA GLU A 588 -17.06 -26.34 -13.02
C GLU A 588 -16.76 -24.92 -13.52
N PRO A 589 -15.54 -24.66 -14.05
CA PRO A 589 -15.22 -23.43 -14.75
C PRO A 589 -16.16 -23.19 -15.93
N ASP A 590 -16.45 -21.92 -16.23
CA ASP A 590 -17.19 -21.56 -17.43
C ASP A 590 -16.33 -21.76 -18.68
N ARG A 591 -16.77 -22.64 -19.58
CA ARG A 591 -16.06 -22.94 -20.84
C ARG A 591 -16.51 -22.06 -22.01
N THR A 592 -17.34 -21.05 -21.74
CA THR A 592 -17.75 -20.09 -22.77
C THR A 592 -16.55 -19.22 -23.15
N LYS A 593 -16.01 -19.43 -24.36
CA LYS A 593 -14.90 -18.62 -24.87
C LYS A 593 -15.35 -17.16 -25.06
N PRO A 594 -14.71 -16.18 -24.39
CA PRO A 594 -15.03 -14.78 -24.61
C PRO A 594 -14.76 -14.35 -26.06
N ASN A 595 -15.62 -13.50 -26.61
CA ASN A 595 -15.55 -13.09 -28.01
C ASN A 595 -16.03 -11.63 -28.20
N MET A 596 -15.84 -10.79 -27.18
CA MET A 596 -16.38 -9.42 -27.17
C MET A 596 -15.88 -8.59 -28.36
N GLY A 597 -14.71 -8.88 -28.90
CA GLY A 597 -14.17 -8.21 -30.09
C GLY A 597 -15.04 -8.34 -31.33
N ASN A 598 -15.80 -9.43 -31.47
CA ASN A 598 -16.68 -9.68 -32.60
C ASN A 598 -18.17 -9.43 -32.28
N GLU A 599 -18.51 -9.17 -31.03
CA GLU A 599 -19.88 -8.86 -30.61
C GLU A 599 -20.27 -7.42 -30.99
N THR A 600 -21.55 -7.20 -31.28
CA THR A 600 -22.13 -5.86 -31.45
C THR A 600 -22.19 -5.10 -30.12
N ALA A 601 -22.29 -3.76 -30.15
CA ALA A 601 -22.47 -2.97 -28.92
C ALA A 601 -23.72 -3.42 -28.13
N ALA A 602 -24.82 -3.78 -28.81
CA ALA A 602 -26.01 -4.29 -28.16
C ALA A 602 -25.78 -5.62 -27.41
N GLN A 603 -24.95 -6.51 -27.94
CA GLN A 603 -24.55 -7.75 -27.26
C GLN A 603 -23.66 -7.44 -26.03
N LEU A 604 -22.73 -6.49 -26.14
CA LEU A 604 -21.92 -6.07 -25.00
C LEU A 604 -22.75 -5.50 -23.84
N VAL A 605 -23.86 -4.81 -24.12
CA VAL A 605 -24.77 -4.33 -23.07
C VAL A 605 -25.29 -5.49 -22.21
N ALA A 606 -25.54 -6.66 -22.80
CA ALA A 606 -26.01 -7.83 -22.04
C ALA A 606 -24.99 -8.32 -21.00
N HIS A 607 -23.70 -8.17 -21.30
CA HIS A 607 -22.61 -8.57 -20.38
C HIS A 607 -22.49 -7.67 -19.16
N LEU A 608 -23.03 -6.45 -19.18
CA LEU A 608 -23.00 -5.53 -18.02
C LEU A 608 -23.73 -6.06 -16.79
N GLN A 609 -24.57 -7.10 -16.95
CA GLN A 609 -25.28 -7.76 -15.85
C GLN A 609 -24.81 -9.20 -15.60
N HIS A 610 -23.68 -9.60 -16.19
CA HIS A 610 -23.10 -10.93 -16.00
C HIS A 610 -22.71 -11.17 -14.52
N PRO A 611 -22.86 -12.39 -13.96
CA PRO A 611 -22.50 -12.69 -12.57
C PRO A 611 -21.02 -12.49 -12.26
N ASN A 612 -20.11 -12.94 -13.15
CA ASN A 612 -18.68 -12.67 -13.06
C ASN A 612 -18.35 -11.20 -13.38
N GLY A 613 -17.63 -10.52 -12.49
CA GLY A 613 -17.22 -9.12 -12.62
C GLY A 613 -16.28 -8.84 -13.78
N TRP A 614 -15.45 -9.81 -14.20
CA TRP A 614 -14.59 -9.64 -15.36
C TRP A 614 -15.38 -9.31 -16.63
N TRP A 615 -16.50 -10.01 -16.87
CA TRP A 615 -17.36 -9.78 -18.03
C TRP A 615 -17.98 -8.39 -18.01
N ARG A 616 -18.43 -7.92 -16.84
CA ARG A 616 -19.05 -6.60 -16.70
C ARG A 616 -18.04 -5.47 -16.94
N ASP A 617 -16.87 -5.56 -16.30
CA ASP A 617 -15.81 -4.56 -16.42
C ASP A 617 -15.30 -4.48 -17.87
N THR A 618 -15.04 -5.64 -18.48
CA THR A 618 -14.50 -5.72 -19.85
C THR A 618 -15.53 -5.24 -20.88
N ALA A 619 -16.82 -5.58 -20.71
CA ALA A 619 -17.87 -5.08 -21.58
C ALA A 619 -18.07 -3.56 -21.45
N GLN A 620 -18.04 -3.02 -20.24
CA GLN A 620 -18.08 -1.56 -20.00
C GLN A 620 -16.91 -0.87 -20.70
N GLN A 621 -15.67 -1.36 -20.50
CA GLN A 621 -14.49 -0.79 -21.15
C GLN A 621 -14.64 -0.81 -22.68
N ASN A 622 -15.06 -1.95 -23.26
CA ASN A 622 -15.23 -2.08 -24.71
C ASN A 622 -16.33 -1.16 -25.27
N LEU A 623 -17.46 -1.00 -24.58
CA LEU A 623 -18.51 -0.06 -24.96
C LEU A 623 -17.99 1.37 -24.98
N ILE A 624 -17.23 1.76 -23.96
CA ILE A 624 -16.65 3.10 -23.85
C ILE A 624 -15.60 3.33 -24.93
N LEU A 625 -14.71 2.37 -25.19
CA LEU A 625 -13.69 2.52 -26.24
C LEU A 625 -14.31 2.63 -27.64
N ARG A 626 -15.44 1.95 -27.89
CA ARG A 626 -16.16 2.00 -29.17
C ARG A 626 -16.94 3.29 -29.40
N GLN A 627 -17.35 3.97 -28.32
CA GLN A 627 -18.18 5.18 -28.37
C GLN A 627 -19.48 5.05 -29.20
N ASP A 628 -20.00 3.83 -29.37
CA ASP A 628 -21.25 3.59 -30.09
C ASP A 628 -22.44 4.03 -29.21
N LYS A 629 -23.04 5.17 -29.56
CA LYS A 629 -24.17 5.74 -28.79
C LYS A 629 -25.53 5.13 -29.16
N SER A 630 -25.60 4.20 -30.12
CA SER A 630 -26.86 3.53 -30.47
C SER A 630 -27.45 2.72 -29.30
N VAL A 631 -26.61 2.31 -28.35
CA VAL A 631 -27.02 1.55 -27.16
C VAL A 631 -27.54 2.38 -26.00
N VAL A 632 -27.49 3.72 -26.07
CA VAL A 632 -27.92 4.61 -24.97
C VAL A 632 -29.34 4.29 -24.47
N PRO A 633 -30.36 4.05 -25.33
CA PRO A 633 -31.70 3.67 -24.87
C PRO A 633 -31.71 2.35 -24.08
N ALA A 634 -30.93 1.36 -24.50
CA ALA A 634 -30.83 0.07 -23.82
C ALA A 634 -30.15 0.21 -22.44
N LEU A 635 -29.08 1.02 -22.36
CA LEU A 635 -28.40 1.34 -21.10
C LEU A 635 -29.32 2.09 -20.13
N GLN A 636 -30.06 3.09 -20.62
CA GLN A 636 -31.05 3.82 -19.83
C GLN A 636 -32.16 2.90 -19.31
N SER A 637 -32.62 1.94 -20.12
CA SER A 637 -33.59 0.93 -19.70
C SER A 637 -33.01 0.03 -18.61
N MET A 638 -31.78 -0.48 -18.81
CA MET A 638 -31.09 -1.34 -17.85
C MET A 638 -30.91 -0.63 -16.51
N ALA A 639 -30.40 0.60 -16.51
CA ALA A 639 -30.19 1.41 -15.31
C ALA A 639 -31.46 1.59 -14.46
N ARG A 640 -32.63 1.70 -15.10
CA ARG A 640 -33.92 1.88 -14.43
C ARG A 640 -34.59 0.58 -13.99
N THR A 641 -34.50 -0.47 -14.81
CA THR A 641 -35.43 -1.61 -14.72
C THR A 641 -34.77 -2.96 -14.50
N SER A 642 -33.44 -3.08 -14.67
CA SER A 642 -32.78 -4.39 -14.52
C SER A 642 -32.91 -4.91 -13.09
N PRO A 643 -33.23 -6.20 -12.90
CA PRO A 643 -33.22 -6.83 -11.58
C PRO A 643 -31.78 -6.99 -11.03
N SER A 644 -30.76 -6.92 -11.90
CA SER A 644 -29.37 -6.96 -11.48
C SER A 644 -28.94 -5.60 -10.94
N GLN A 645 -28.69 -5.51 -9.63
CA GLN A 645 -28.13 -4.31 -8.99
C GLN A 645 -26.83 -3.88 -9.68
N LEU A 646 -25.91 -4.82 -9.91
CA LEU A 646 -24.64 -4.54 -10.58
C LEU A 646 -24.86 -4.16 -12.05
N GLY A 647 -25.81 -4.79 -12.75
CA GLY A 647 -26.22 -4.38 -14.09
C GLY A 647 -26.68 -2.93 -14.17
N ARG A 648 -27.50 -2.48 -13.21
CA ARG A 648 -27.91 -1.08 -13.10
C ARG A 648 -26.72 -0.15 -12.89
N ILE A 649 -25.80 -0.51 -12.01
CA ILE A 649 -24.60 0.28 -11.70
C ILE A 649 -23.69 0.41 -12.92
N HIS A 650 -23.35 -0.70 -13.58
CA HIS A 650 -22.53 -0.69 -14.80
C HIS A 650 -23.21 0.08 -15.93
N ALA A 651 -24.52 -0.02 -16.10
CA ALA A 651 -25.24 0.77 -17.11
C ALA A 651 -25.11 2.29 -16.86
N LEU A 652 -25.20 2.73 -15.60
CA LEU A 652 -25.03 4.14 -15.24
C LEU A 652 -23.60 4.64 -15.52
N TRP A 653 -22.58 3.88 -15.14
CA TRP A 653 -21.19 4.24 -15.42
C TRP A 653 -20.81 4.14 -16.89
N THR A 654 -21.47 3.25 -17.64
CA THR A 654 -21.32 3.19 -19.11
C THR A 654 -21.95 4.42 -19.76
N LEU A 655 -23.14 4.86 -19.31
CA LEU A 655 -23.74 6.13 -19.77
C LEU A 655 -22.82 7.32 -19.48
N GLU A 656 -22.16 7.35 -18.32
CA GLU A 656 -21.17 8.37 -17.99
C GLU A 656 -19.97 8.33 -18.94
N GLY A 657 -19.41 7.14 -19.19
CA GLY A 657 -18.28 6.94 -20.09
C GLY A 657 -18.57 7.28 -21.56
N LEU A 658 -19.82 7.14 -22.01
CA LEU A 658 -20.29 7.56 -23.33
C LEU A 658 -20.68 9.05 -23.40
N GLY A 659 -20.63 9.78 -22.28
CA GLY A 659 -21.11 11.16 -22.20
C GLY A 659 -22.61 11.29 -22.50
N ALA A 660 -23.40 10.29 -22.11
CA ALA A 660 -24.84 10.18 -22.31
C ALA A 660 -25.63 10.13 -20.98
N LEU A 661 -24.95 10.28 -19.85
CA LEU A 661 -25.57 10.44 -18.54
C LEU A 661 -26.25 11.81 -18.44
N ASP A 662 -27.47 11.85 -17.91
CA ASP A 662 -28.21 13.08 -17.66
C ASP A 662 -28.65 13.23 -16.19
N ALA A 663 -29.05 14.44 -15.81
CA ALA A 663 -29.48 14.72 -14.43
C ALA A 663 -30.82 14.08 -14.07
N ALA A 664 -31.68 13.76 -15.05
CA ALA A 664 -32.97 13.16 -14.79
C ALA A 664 -32.80 11.74 -14.26
N ILE A 665 -32.01 10.91 -14.95
CA ILE A 665 -31.74 9.54 -14.51
C ILE A 665 -30.97 9.54 -13.19
N VAL A 666 -29.98 10.41 -13.00
CA VAL A 666 -29.27 10.52 -11.71
C VAL A 666 -30.24 10.84 -10.57
N ARG A 667 -31.16 11.79 -10.77
CA ARG A 667 -32.16 12.16 -9.75
C ARG A 667 -33.16 11.03 -9.45
N GLU A 668 -33.51 10.23 -10.44
CA GLU A 668 -34.29 9.00 -10.22
C GLU A 668 -33.50 8.00 -9.37
N GLN A 669 -32.22 7.78 -9.68
CA GLN A 669 -31.37 6.81 -8.97
C GLN A 669 -31.00 7.25 -7.55
N LEU A 670 -30.89 8.55 -7.27
CA LEU A 670 -30.74 9.11 -5.92
C LEU A 670 -31.93 8.75 -5.00
N LYS A 671 -33.08 8.36 -5.56
CA LYS A 671 -34.29 7.91 -4.83
C LYS A 671 -34.47 6.40 -4.82
N SER A 672 -33.49 5.63 -5.33
CA SER A 672 -33.54 4.17 -5.33
C SER A 672 -33.73 3.63 -3.91
N THR A 673 -34.49 2.56 -3.75
CA THR A 673 -34.62 1.84 -2.46
C THR A 673 -33.30 1.23 -2.02
N ASP A 674 -32.40 0.99 -2.97
CA ASP A 674 -31.10 0.40 -2.77
C ASP A 674 -30.03 1.44 -2.39
N PRO A 675 -29.43 1.36 -1.19
CA PRO A 675 -28.43 2.33 -0.74
C PRO A 675 -27.16 2.33 -1.60
N LYS A 676 -26.77 1.19 -2.16
CA LYS A 676 -25.59 1.11 -3.03
C LYS A 676 -25.80 1.91 -4.30
N ILE A 677 -27.00 1.87 -4.88
CA ILE A 677 -27.34 2.66 -6.06
C ILE A 677 -27.41 4.14 -5.74
N ARG A 678 -27.91 4.52 -4.56
CA ARG A 678 -27.88 5.93 -4.12
C ARG A 678 -26.46 6.46 -3.98
N VAL A 679 -25.53 5.66 -3.44
CA VAL A 679 -24.09 5.99 -3.39
C VAL A 679 -23.53 6.22 -4.79
N GLN A 680 -23.77 5.29 -5.73
CA GLN A 680 -23.29 5.43 -7.11
C GLN A 680 -23.89 6.65 -7.81
N ALA A 681 -25.19 6.92 -7.62
CA ALA A 681 -25.85 8.10 -8.18
C ALA A 681 -25.27 9.42 -7.63
N ALA A 682 -24.91 9.46 -6.34
CA ALA A 682 -24.24 10.61 -5.75
C ALA A 682 -22.85 10.84 -6.37
N GLN A 683 -22.05 9.79 -6.56
CA GLN A 683 -20.76 9.88 -7.26
C GLN A 683 -20.91 10.36 -8.70
N LEU A 684 -21.84 9.78 -9.45
CA LEU A 684 -22.15 10.17 -10.84
C LEU A 684 -22.59 11.64 -10.97
N SER A 685 -23.31 12.16 -9.96
CA SER A 685 -23.75 13.56 -9.94
C SER A 685 -22.57 14.55 -9.98
N GLU A 686 -21.40 14.16 -9.44
CA GLU A 686 -20.21 15.01 -9.39
C GLU A 686 -19.75 15.42 -10.79
N ARG A 687 -19.84 14.51 -11.76
CA ARG A 687 -19.43 14.77 -13.14
C ARG A 687 -20.32 15.82 -13.80
N LEU A 688 -21.64 15.71 -13.58
CA LEU A 688 -22.64 16.64 -14.11
C LEU A 688 -22.54 18.01 -13.42
N ILE A 689 -22.32 18.04 -12.11
CA ILE A 689 -22.10 19.27 -11.36
C ILE A 689 -20.83 19.98 -11.84
N LYS A 690 -19.71 19.26 -11.99
CA LYS A 690 -18.46 19.81 -12.57
C LYS A 690 -18.65 20.29 -14.01
N ALA A 691 -19.60 19.72 -14.76
CA ALA A 691 -19.97 20.18 -16.10
C ALA A 691 -20.94 21.36 -16.11
N GLY A 692 -21.42 21.81 -14.94
CA GLY A 692 -22.24 23.02 -14.77
C GLY A 692 -23.67 22.77 -14.29
N ASP A 693 -24.13 21.53 -14.19
CA ASP A 693 -25.48 21.22 -13.69
C ASP A 693 -25.52 21.24 -12.15
N ILE A 694 -25.50 22.44 -11.59
CA ILE A 694 -25.54 22.66 -10.14
C ILE A 694 -26.89 22.32 -9.50
N SER A 695 -27.91 21.95 -10.28
CA SER A 695 -29.24 21.59 -9.75
C SER A 695 -29.21 20.35 -8.87
N LEU A 696 -28.22 19.47 -9.07
CA LEU A 696 -28.06 18.22 -8.31
C LEU A 696 -27.46 18.44 -6.92
N VAL A 697 -26.90 19.62 -6.62
CA VAL A 697 -26.27 19.89 -5.31
C VAL A 697 -27.27 19.74 -4.17
N SER A 698 -28.51 20.21 -4.33
CA SER A 698 -29.55 20.05 -3.32
C SER A 698 -29.99 18.59 -3.16
N ASP A 699 -30.07 17.86 -4.27
CA ASP A 699 -30.45 16.43 -4.25
C ASP A 699 -29.41 15.61 -3.46
N VAL A 700 -28.12 15.87 -3.69
CA VAL A 700 -27.02 15.21 -2.95
C VAL A 700 -27.02 15.57 -1.47
N LYS A 701 -27.27 16.84 -1.11
CA LYS A 701 -27.32 17.26 0.29
C LYS A 701 -28.47 16.60 1.07
N GLU A 702 -29.60 16.34 0.41
CA GLU A 702 -30.73 15.68 1.04
C GLU A 702 -30.38 14.26 1.53
N LEU A 703 -29.41 13.60 0.88
CA LEU A 703 -28.89 12.30 1.29
C LEU A 703 -28.24 12.29 2.69
N ALA A 704 -27.90 13.44 3.28
CA ALA A 704 -27.44 13.48 4.68
C ALA A 704 -28.49 12.99 5.69
N LYS A 705 -29.77 12.94 5.28
CA LYS A 705 -30.89 12.43 6.08
C LYS A 705 -31.16 10.94 5.87
N ASP A 706 -30.36 10.27 5.05
CA ASP A 706 -30.54 8.85 4.74
C ASP A 706 -30.34 7.97 5.98
N SER A 707 -31.07 6.85 6.04
CA SER A 707 -30.93 5.87 7.12
C SER A 707 -29.64 5.05 7.01
N ASP A 708 -29.07 4.90 5.82
CA ASP A 708 -27.83 4.15 5.59
C ASP A 708 -26.60 5.06 5.81
N PRO A 709 -25.70 4.74 6.78
CA PRO A 709 -24.51 5.53 7.04
C PRO A 709 -23.59 5.72 5.82
N ASN A 710 -23.53 4.75 4.90
CA ASN A 710 -22.69 4.86 3.70
C ASN A 710 -23.22 5.94 2.75
N VAL A 711 -24.55 6.08 2.65
CA VAL A 711 -25.18 7.13 1.83
C VAL A 711 -24.92 8.51 2.44
N VAL A 712 -25.03 8.62 3.77
CA VAL A 712 -24.72 9.87 4.49
C VAL A 712 -23.25 10.25 4.34
N ILE A 713 -22.33 9.28 4.47
CA ILE A 713 -20.89 9.49 4.24
C ILE A 713 -20.65 9.95 2.79
N GLN A 714 -21.24 9.27 1.81
CA GLN A 714 -21.10 9.67 0.40
C GLN A 714 -21.64 11.08 0.14
N SER A 715 -22.72 11.49 0.79
CA SER A 715 -23.22 12.87 0.70
C SER A 715 -22.17 13.89 1.16
N MET A 716 -21.57 13.67 2.33
CA MET A 716 -20.49 14.53 2.84
C MET A 716 -19.26 14.54 1.93
N LEU A 717 -18.86 13.37 1.41
CA LEU A 717 -17.75 13.24 0.47
C LEU A 717 -18.01 14.03 -0.81
N THR A 718 -19.18 13.83 -1.41
CA THR A 718 -19.61 14.48 -2.65
C THR A 718 -19.64 16.00 -2.48
N VAL A 719 -20.32 16.50 -1.44
CA VAL A 719 -20.43 17.94 -1.13
C VAL A 719 -19.07 18.58 -0.87
N GLY A 720 -18.19 17.86 -0.15
CA GLY A 720 -16.81 18.29 0.07
C GLY A 720 -15.96 18.29 -1.21
N TYR A 721 -16.15 17.30 -2.08
CA TYR A 721 -15.40 17.12 -3.32
C TYR A 721 -15.75 18.12 -4.41
N ILE A 722 -17.04 18.42 -4.59
CA ILE A 722 -17.49 19.48 -5.50
C ILE A 722 -17.23 20.89 -4.94
N LYS A 723 -16.69 20.99 -3.70
CA LYS A 723 -16.40 22.24 -3.00
C LYS A 723 -17.62 23.17 -2.93
N ALA A 724 -18.76 22.63 -2.51
CA ALA A 724 -19.95 23.44 -2.32
C ALA A 724 -19.66 24.63 -1.37
N PRO A 725 -20.21 25.84 -1.61
CA PRO A 725 -19.85 27.03 -0.85
C PRO A 725 -20.03 26.91 0.68
N ASP A 726 -20.99 26.11 1.11
CA ASP A 726 -21.36 25.84 2.50
C ASP A 726 -20.94 24.42 2.97
N ALA A 727 -20.02 23.75 2.26
CA ALA A 727 -19.66 22.35 2.51
C ALA A 727 -19.28 22.08 3.98
N VAL A 728 -18.46 22.95 4.59
CA VAL A 728 -18.04 22.78 6.00
C VAL A 728 -19.23 22.87 6.95
N ALA A 729 -20.11 23.85 6.76
CA ALA A 729 -21.30 24.03 7.60
C ALA A 729 -22.27 22.85 7.43
N PHE A 730 -22.44 22.36 6.20
CA PHE A 730 -23.24 21.17 5.90
C PHE A 730 -22.69 19.92 6.60
N ILE A 731 -21.38 19.68 6.52
CA ILE A 731 -20.72 18.54 7.18
C ILE A 731 -20.89 18.64 8.70
N GLN A 732 -20.71 19.82 9.29
CA GLN A 732 -20.92 20.04 10.73
C GLN A 732 -22.36 19.74 11.16
N SER A 733 -23.35 20.20 10.40
CA SER A 733 -24.76 19.89 10.68
C SER A 733 -25.08 18.40 10.52
N THR A 734 -24.44 17.72 9.57
CA THR A 734 -24.58 16.26 9.39
C THR A 734 -24.00 15.50 10.59
N LEU A 735 -22.83 15.94 11.09
CA LEU A 735 -22.22 15.38 12.32
C LEU A 735 -23.09 15.59 13.56
N GLU A 736 -23.89 16.66 13.62
CA GLU A 736 -24.81 16.91 14.73
C GLU A 736 -26.00 15.93 14.71
N SER A 737 -26.52 15.63 13.52
CA SER A 737 -27.74 14.84 13.31
C SER A 737 -27.52 13.33 13.19
N ASN A 738 -26.34 12.87 12.78
CA ASN A 738 -26.03 11.44 12.65
C ASN A 738 -24.75 11.07 13.42
N LYS A 739 -24.89 10.13 14.36
CA LYS A 739 -23.84 9.71 15.31
C LYS A 739 -23.22 8.34 15.00
N SER A 740 -23.51 7.78 13.82
CA SER A 740 -22.83 6.55 13.39
C SER A 740 -21.32 6.77 13.35
N ALA A 741 -20.56 5.72 13.65
CA ALA A 741 -19.12 5.78 13.82
C ALA A 741 -18.41 6.27 12.55
N GLY A 742 -18.83 5.81 11.37
CA GLY A 742 -18.26 6.25 10.09
C GLY A 742 -18.59 7.69 9.77
N VAL A 743 -19.84 8.13 9.94
CA VAL A 743 -20.20 9.55 9.74
C VAL A 743 -19.37 10.45 10.66
N THR A 744 -19.23 10.06 11.93
CA THR A 744 -18.44 10.82 12.91
C THR A 744 -16.96 10.87 12.52
N ALA A 745 -16.35 9.72 12.24
CA ALA A 745 -14.92 9.61 11.99
C ALA A 745 -14.49 10.28 10.67
N ILE A 746 -15.29 10.13 9.62
CA ILE A 746 -15.01 10.70 8.29
C ILE A 746 -15.40 12.18 8.26
N GLY A 747 -16.60 12.53 8.73
CA GLY A 747 -17.08 13.91 8.74
C GLY A 747 -16.18 14.83 9.58
N ALA A 748 -15.64 14.36 10.71
CA ALA A 748 -14.70 15.16 11.52
C ALA A 748 -13.41 15.49 10.75
N GLN A 749 -12.86 14.54 9.99
CA GLN A 749 -11.68 14.76 9.15
C GLN A 749 -11.99 15.70 7.99
N LEU A 750 -13.15 15.53 7.32
CA LEU A 750 -13.58 16.44 6.26
C LEU A 750 -13.77 17.87 6.76
N ALA A 751 -14.42 18.05 7.91
CA ALA A 751 -14.61 19.37 8.52
C ALA A 751 -13.27 20.03 8.89
N ALA A 752 -12.33 19.27 9.46
CA ALA A 752 -11.01 19.77 9.81
C ALA A 752 -10.18 20.18 8.58
N ASN A 753 -10.35 19.49 7.46
CA ASN A 753 -9.62 19.76 6.21
C ASN A 753 -10.28 20.84 5.33
N GLY A 754 -11.45 21.35 5.71
CA GLY A 754 -12.22 22.29 4.88
C GLY A 754 -12.89 21.63 3.66
N GLY A 755 -13.18 20.32 3.72
CA GLY A 755 -13.71 19.51 2.63
C GLY A 755 -12.73 18.44 2.14
N VAL A 756 -12.94 17.97 0.91
CA VAL A 756 -12.06 17.01 0.24
C VAL A 756 -10.91 17.75 -0.45
N GLY A 757 -9.69 17.21 -0.33
CA GLY A 757 -8.52 17.77 -1.02
C GLY A 757 -7.84 18.96 -0.33
N GLY A 758 -8.14 19.24 0.94
CA GLY A 758 -7.23 20.04 1.77
C GLY A 758 -5.90 19.31 1.87
N ARG A 759 -4.79 19.96 1.44
CA ARG A 759 -3.41 19.43 1.47
C ARG A 759 -3.28 18.44 2.62
N GLY A 760 -3.12 17.15 2.28
CA GLY A 760 -2.93 16.08 3.24
C GLY A 760 -1.97 16.56 4.31
N GLY A 761 -2.41 16.52 5.56
CA GLY A 761 -1.58 16.85 6.69
C GLY A 761 -0.25 16.13 6.53
N ARG A 762 0.81 16.91 6.35
CA ARG A 762 2.18 16.48 6.55
C ARG A 762 2.30 15.98 7.98
N GLY A 763 2.00 14.71 8.19
CA GLY A 763 2.40 13.93 9.34
C GLY A 763 3.72 13.21 9.06
N GLY A 764 4.74 13.95 8.63
CA GLY A 764 6.06 13.42 8.29
C GLY A 764 6.89 14.47 7.56
N GLY A 765 7.87 15.05 8.23
CA GLY A 765 8.67 16.15 7.71
C GLY A 765 9.58 15.72 6.56
N GLY A 766 9.28 16.18 5.35
CA GLY A 766 10.19 16.22 4.22
C GLY A 766 10.20 17.64 3.63
N ARG A 767 11.27 18.39 3.85
CA ARG A 767 11.55 19.62 3.10
C ARG A 767 12.08 19.23 1.72
N GLY A 768 11.19 19.11 0.73
CA GLY A 768 11.56 19.26 -0.67
C GLY A 768 11.27 20.70 -1.09
N GLY A 769 12.32 21.51 -1.26
CA GLY A 769 12.20 22.83 -1.86
C GLY A 769 12.21 22.69 -3.38
N PHE A 770 11.11 23.06 -4.03
CA PHE A 770 11.11 23.41 -5.44
C PHE A 770 10.64 24.86 -5.54
N GLY A 771 11.59 25.75 -5.83
CA GLY A 771 11.32 27.14 -6.14
C GLY A 771 10.74 27.24 -7.55
N GLY A 772 9.41 27.30 -7.66
CA GLY A 772 8.72 27.76 -8.85
C GLY A 772 8.51 29.27 -8.76
N ARG A 773 9.22 30.04 -9.59
CA ARG A 773 8.90 31.46 -9.81
C ARG A 773 7.50 31.53 -10.43
N GLY A 774 6.60 32.26 -9.77
CA GLY A 774 5.26 32.52 -10.25
C GLY A 774 5.25 33.39 -11.51
N VAL A 775 4.34 33.07 -12.43
CA VAL A 775 3.90 33.97 -13.48
C VAL A 775 2.41 34.20 -13.25
N ALA A 776 2.06 35.44 -12.92
CA ALA A 776 0.70 35.93 -12.84
C ALA A 776 0.23 36.43 -14.22
N PRO A 777 -1.09 36.57 -14.46
CA PRO A 777 -1.68 36.56 -15.80
C PRO A 777 -1.83 37.96 -16.41
N GLY A 778 -1.78 38.02 -17.75
CA GLY A 778 -2.14 39.20 -18.52
C GLY A 778 -2.05 38.96 -20.03
N ALA A 779 -3.17 38.66 -20.66
CA ALA A 779 -3.41 38.97 -22.07
C ALA A 779 -3.70 40.49 -22.17
N PRO A 780 -3.43 41.21 -23.29
CA PRO A 780 -3.93 40.86 -24.63
C PRO A 780 -2.95 41.16 -25.80
N GLY A 781 -3.30 40.74 -27.01
CA GLY A 781 -2.75 41.33 -28.23
C GLY A 781 -2.49 40.35 -29.37
N VAL A 782 -3.55 40.02 -30.11
CA VAL A 782 -3.47 39.41 -31.43
C VAL A 782 -2.83 40.41 -32.39
N GLN A 783 -1.69 40.07 -32.97
CA GLN A 783 -1.23 40.68 -34.23
C GLN A 783 -0.63 39.61 -35.13
N VAL A 784 -1.39 39.30 -36.17
CA VAL A 784 -0.98 38.50 -37.33
C VAL A 784 -0.05 39.35 -38.20
N PRO A 785 1.03 38.78 -38.74
CA PRO A 785 1.52 39.20 -40.05
C PRO A 785 1.32 38.07 -41.05
N ARG A 786 0.48 38.35 -42.05
CA ARG A 786 0.50 37.65 -43.33
C ARG A 786 1.78 38.03 -44.08
N SER A 787 2.21 37.07 -44.90
CA SER A 787 2.79 37.21 -46.24
C SER A 787 4.27 36.88 -46.37
N GLY A 788 4.55 36.11 -47.43
CA GLY A 788 5.89 36.02 -48.02
C GLY A 788 6.31 34.62 -48.39
N ALA A 789 5.82 34.15 -49.54
CA ALA A 789 6.33 32.95 -50.21
C ALA A 789 7.83 33.09 -50.56
N ARG A 790 8.57 31.98 -50.52
CA ARG A 790 9.21 31.36 -51.71
C ARG A 790 10.09 30.17 -51.34
N ALA A 791 10.06 29.21 -52.26
CA ALA A 791 10.87 28.01 -52.39
C ALA A 791 12.37 28.18 -52.11
N GLN A 792 12.97 27.19 -51.45
CA GLN A 792 13.82 26.17 -52.07
C GLN A 792 13.88 24.93 -51.17
#